data_AF-A0A3N4HA02-F1
#
_entry.id   AF-A0A3N4HA02-F1
#
_cell.length_a   1.000
_cell.length_b   1.000
_cell.length_c   1.000
_cell.angle_alpha   90.00
_cell.angle_beta   90.00
_cell.angle_gamma   90.00
#
_symmetry.space_group_name_H-M   'P 1'
#
loop_
_entity.id
_entity.type
_entity.pdbx_description
1 polymer ?
#
loop_
_entity_poly.entity_id
_entity_poly.type
_entity_poly.pdbx_seq_one_letter_code
_entity_poly.pdbx_strand_id
1 'polypeptide(L)'
;MSRQQEADDSDSESNPDDNEDPQSTTSVKDAENTKKDKKKRRRKKDRQLIAAMGLAVSCFAYSRKANYVQGILGYFQGSTTTGKRVISVLNRLGVCTSYDHISDMMLSIAQSCHFDYTTLVSERPFIICLDNLNYFAYVRQAILNRLGYQENKIASYVLFTERRDGSTPGWLRPASLDRFAALKLKSREFLLTAEKLGHLKQTSYVHMYRVLAKFMPDQMLRQRKYIEKGTAEVMVDPPPQIKELRPIGLKASKLFTLPVFDLDETKIEELMCVFTVIVEELDQSDKGLDLMIGLVCGDQLTVRNTVLGLYQLQDGETADERMDWIEPVIGLFHLQMNVLGVVMSNYWEPFLSRYATMFKNHRAKPDCKDFRANTYFFNDVLDGMVFSAFASHEDVQVSSFEDLKKYLEKLAKKKSLKGIARDLFDIQNIQECRYNQNDKPIPARGEAMVSGSSKHTVSDDESGGEGSGDESDPKTTTAPAQAAQDAPSIPPEEFEPESLNRVRQARKRATVEDDTERPDLPAPIEGRGVAEDETAEMDDTPWVSRDITFENNFLFLKDALVYREYEDAVHCGDTGRIEKVLRYWTVMYQGTKLANYPKEMIHLVACLLKIWGADLRAMWLDNCLVNMVGRKGANLPLDLFCEYVLRELKKRKNPTSNLYSGYYWSRTIARQIMVMLASRQGMYRATNASVGNQRTVGMNSKSQSLMVCRSVLEEKGMRPAQNRYGRYLLRTKTGDKQTTIPIVLDLYGSGCRAIATGRPLKEYQEGSRCNWKNGADAFKSLEQLQGMEDWVIEDLVDPLMHGIGVASGDLDDDKD
;
A
#
# COMPACT_ATOMS: atom_id res chain seq x y z
N MET A 1 43.53 35.28 -33.37
CA MET A 1 42.90 36.43 -32.71
C MET A 1 41.64 35.95 -31.99
N SER A 2 41.72 36.02 -30.64
CA SER A 2 40.73 35.79 -29.58
C SER A 2 39.40 35.06 -29.84
N ARG A 3 39.15 33.98 -29.08
CA ARG A 3 37.99 33.91 -28.15
C ARG A 3 38.15 32.81 -27.09
N GLN A 4 37.77 33.22 -25.87
CA GLN A 4 37.67 32.52 -24.57
C GLN A 4 36.78 31.27 -24.66
N GLN A 5 37.05 30.15 -23.95
CA GLN A 5 36.90 29.85 -22.51
C GLN A 5 35.43 29.71 -22.06
N GLU A 6 35.06 28.48 -21.65
CA GLU A 6 34.07 28.03 -20.61
C GLU A 6 33.66 26.57 -20.94
N ALA A 7 34.19 25.54 -20.27
CA ALA A 7 33.93 25.07 -18.89
C ALA A 7 32.62 24.25 -18.78
N ASP A 8 32.73 22.92 -18.91
CA ASP A 8 31.71 21.94 -18.55
C ASP A 8 32.07 21.38 -17.16
N ASP A 9 31.33 21.80 -16.14
CA ASP A 9 31.42 21.28 -14.77
C ASP A 9 30.74 19.92 -14.67
N SER A 10 31.52 18.91 -14.28
CA SER A 10 31.03 17.60 -13.85
C SER A 10 31.37 17.43 -12.38
N ASP A 11 30.44 17.80 -11.52
CA ASP A 11 30.58 17.63 -10.07
C ASP A 11 30.44 16.14 -9.69
N SER A 12 31.59 15.48 -9.66
CA SER A 12 31.85 14.33 -8.81
C SER A 12 32.40 14.84 -7.48
N GLU A 13 31.52 15.08 -6.49
CA GLU A 13 31.99 15.34 -5.13
C GLU A 13 32.44 14.03 -4.47
N SER A 14 33.76 13.93 -4.38
CA SER A 14 34.52 13.07 -3.50
C SER A 14 34.60 13.72 -2.12
N ASN A 15 34.37 12.95 -1.04
CA ASN A 15 34.68 13.40 0.31
C ASN A 15 36.13 13.05 0.64
N PRO A 16 37.00 14.02 0.96
CA PRO A 16 38.23 13.81 1.71
C PRO A 16 37.94 13.97 3.22
N ASP A 17 38.50 13.08 4.03
CA ASP A 17 39.26 13.43 5.24
C ASP A 17 39.50 12.19 6.09
N ASP A 18 40.73 11.69 5.96
CA ASP A 18 41.41 10.84 6.92
C ASP A 18 42.16 11.73 7.93
N ASN A 19 42.18 11.26 9.19
CA ASN A 19 43.13 11.51 10.29
C ASN A 19 42.58 12.27 11.51
N GLU A 20 42.35 11.55 12.60
CA GLU A 20 43.27 11.50 13.76
C GLU A 20 42.65 10.63 14.89
N ASP A 21 43.32 9.51 15.21
CA ASP A 21 43.13 8.75 16.45
C ASP A 21 43.81 9.48 17.62
N PRO A 22 43.31 9.30 18.86
CA PRO A 22 44.22 8.99 19.95
C PRO A 22 43.83 7.71 20.71
N GLN A 23 44.77 6.77 20.64
CA GLN A 23 45.13 5.68 21.54
C GLN A 23 44.30 5.51 22.84
N SER A 24 43.72 4.30 23.01
CA SER A 24 43.75 3.64 24.32
C SER A 24 43.87 2.11 24.17
N THR A 25 44.75 1.56 24.99
CA THR A 25 45.38 0.25 24.89
C THR A 25 44.50 -0.87 25.46
N THR A 26 44.29 -1.95 24.71
CA THR A 26 43.89 -3.25 25.30
C THR A 26 44.40 -4.43 24.46
N SER A 27 45.34 -5.16 25.06
CA SER A 27 45.87 -6.52 24.80
C SER A 27 45.82 -7.12 23.38
N VAL A 28 47.01 -7.24 22.81
CA VAL A 28 47.37 -7.69 21.44
C VAL A 28 47.13 -9.17 21.13
N LYS A 29 46.73 -10.04 22.08
CA LYS A 29 46.76 -11.51 21.85
C LYS A 29 45.43 -12.18 21.48
N ASP A 30 44.28 -11.56 21.73
CA ASP A 30 42.97 -12.14 21.35
C ASP A 30 42.46 -11.67 19.98
N ALA A 31 43.09 -10.63 19.41
CA ALA A 31 42.75 -10.07 18.11
C ALA A 31 43.34 -10.85 16.92
N GLU A 32 44.35 -11.70 17.14
CA GLU A 32 44.99 -12.44 16.04
C GLU A 32 44.22 -13.70 15.63
N ASN A 33 43.47 -14.33 16.54
CA ASN A 33 42.67 -15.52 16.20
C ASN A 33 41.29 -15.18 15.59
N THR A 34 40.76 -13.97 15.83
CA THR A 34 39.50 -13.51 15.18
C THR A 34 39.72 -12.75 13.87
N LYS A 35 40.94 -12.30 13.57
CA LYS A 35 41.29 -11.69 12.26
C LYS A 35 41.52 -12.71 11.15
N LYS A 36 41.65 -14.02 11.44
CA LYS A 36 41.83 -15.06 10.42
C LYS A 36 40.53 -15.52 9.73
N ASP A 37 39.36 -15.29 10.33
CA ASP A 37 38.07 -15.80 9.78
C ASP A 37 37.19 -14.78 9.04
N LYS A 38 37.66 -13.54 8.82
CA LYS A 38 36.90 -12.52 8.05
C LYS A 38 37.69 -11.84 6.92
N LYS A 39 38.71 -12.49 6.36
CA LYS A 39 39.12 -12.16 4.98
C LYS A 39 38.02 -12.67 4.05
N LYS A 40 37.19 -11.79 3.51
CA LYS A 40 36.30 -12.07 2.35
C LYS A 40 37.13 -12.87 1.33
N ARG A 41 36.94 -14.20 1.26
CA ARG A 41 37.53 -15.03 0.22
C ARG A 41 37.11 -14.42 -1.11
N ARG A 42 38.04 -13.80 -1.84
CA ARG A 42 37.80 -13.39 -3.24
C ARG A 42 37.26 -14.61 -3.96
N ARG A 43 36.03 -14.54 -4.48
CA ARG A 43 35.45 -15.65 -5.25
C ARG A 43 36.43 -15.94 -6.40
N LYS A 44 36.94 -17.18 -6.46
CA LYS A 44 37.82 -17.59 -7.56
C LYS A 44 37.00 -17.54 -8.85
N LYS A 45 37.61 -17.06 -9.93
CA LYS A 45 36.99 -17.09 -11.27
C LYS A 45 36.71 -18.54 -11.66
N ASP A 46 35.56 -18.80 -12.25
CA ASP A 46 35.22 -20.13 -12.76
C ASP A 46 35.99 -20.41 -14.05
N ARG A 47 36.98 -21.31 -13.97
CA ARG A 47 37.86 -21.64 -15.09
C ARG A 47 37.12 -22.41 -16.19
N GLN A 48 36.14 -23.25 -15.83
CA GLN A 48 35.38 -24.02 -16.81
C GLN A 48 34.48 -23.10 -17.62
N LEU A 49 33.81 -22.15 -16.95
CA LEU A 49 32.98 -21.16 -17.61
C LEU A 49 33.80 -20.27 -18.56
N ILE A 50 35.00 -19.85 -18.13
CA ILE A 50 35.90 -19.05 -18.98
C ILE A 50 36.34 -19.85 -20.21
N ALA A 51 36.71 -21.12 -20.05
CA ALA A 51 37.10 -21.97 -21.18
C ALA A 51 35.93 -22.19 -22.15
N ALA A 52 34.74 -22.47 -21.63
CA ALA A 52 33.52 -22.62 -22.43
C ALA A 52 33.20 -21.33 -23.22
N MET A 53 33.35 -20.16 -22.58
CA MET A 53 33.16 -18.88 -23.25
C MET A 53 34.21 -18.65 -24.35
N GLY A 54 35.49 -18.98 -24.10
CA GLY A 54 36.54 -18.91 -25.11
C GLY A 54 36.23 -19.76 -26.34
N LEU A 55 35.78 -21.01 -26.13
CA LEU A 55 35.35 -21.90 -27.20
C LEU A 55 34.14 -21.33 -27.96
N ALA A 56 33.14 -20.80 -27.26
CA ALA A 56 31.98 -20.19 -27.90
C ALA A 56 32.37 -18.98 -28.78
N VAL A 57 33.31 -18.15 -28.33
CA VAL A 57 33.85 -17.03 -29.11
C VAL A 57 34.59 -17.54 -30.35
N SER A 58 35.44 -18.56 -30.21
CA SER A 58 36.16 -19.16 -31.34
C SER A 58 35.20 -19.76 -32.37
N CYS A 59 34.15 -20.47 -31.93
CA CYS A 59 33.12 -21.02 -32.82
C CYS A 59 32.35 -19.93 -33.56
N PHE A 60 31.98 -18.84 -32.88
CA PHE A 60 31.28 -17.72 -33.50
C PHE A 60 32.15 -16.95 -34.49
N ALA A 61 33.45 -16.80 -34.20
CA ALA A 61 34.41 -16.20 -35.11
C ALA A 61 34.58 -17.03 -36.40
N TYR A 62 34.51 -18.37 -36.29
CA TYR A 62 34.55 -19.26 -37.45
C TYR A 62 33.22 -19.30 -38.23
N SER A 63 32.09 -19.30 -37.53
CA SER A 63 30.76 -19.37 -38.14
C SER A 63 29.76 -18.46 -37.44
N ARG A 64 29.20 -17.52 -38.21
CA ARG A 64 28.11 -16.64 -37.74
C ARG A 64 26.83 -17.41 -37.33
N LYS A 65 26.70 -18.69 -37.72
CA LYS A 65 25.59 -19.56 -37.30
C LYS A 65 25.78 -20.12 -35.88
N ALA A 66 27.00 -20.11 -35.34
CA ALA A 66 27.29 -20.55 -33.98
C ALA A 66 27.14 -19.39 -32.98
N ASN A 67 25.96 -18.77 -32.94
CA ASN A 67 25.70 -17.53 -32.21
C ASN A 67 24.80 -17.69 -30.98
N TYR A 68 24.46 -18.93 -30.58
CA TYR A 68 23.49 -19.18 -29.50
C TYR A 68 23.89 -18.51 -28.17
N VAL A 69 25.14 -18.71 -27.73
CA VAL A 69 25.67 -18.11 -26.49
C VAL A 69 25.75 -16.59 -26.62
N GLN A 70 26.22 -16.09 -27.78
CA GLN A 70 26.34 -14.67 -28.08
C GLN A 70 24.97 -13.97 -28.13
N GLY A 71 23.93 -14.67 -28.60
CA GLY A 71 22.55 -14.21 -28.61
C GLY A 71 22.00 -14.09 -27.19
N ILE A 72 22.19 -15.11 -26.34
CA ILE A 72 21.80 -15.05 -24.93
C ILE A 72 22.52 -13.90 -24.21
N LEU A 73 23.82 -13.73 -24.43
CA LEU A 73 24.61 -12.65 -23.84
C LEU A 73 24.19 -11.27 -24.39
N GLY A 74 23.86 -11.18 -25.68
CA GLY A 74 23.32 -9.98 -26.29
C GLY A 74 21.97 -9.58 -25.70
N TYR A 75 21.06 -10.54 -25.55
CA TYR A 75 19.77 -10.33 -24.91
C TYR A 75 19.93 -9.92 -23.44
N PHE A 76 20.83 -10.58 -22.70
CA PHE A 76 21.16 -10.21 -21.32
C PHE A 76 21.65 -8.75 -21.23
N GLN A 77 22.59 -8.34 -22.09
CA GLN A 77 23.09 -6.95 -22.12
C GLN A 77 21.98 -5.94 -22.43
N GLY A 78 21.13 -6.24 -23.42
CA GLY A 78 19.96 -5.42 -23.73
C GLY A 78 19.00 -5.33 -22.53
N SER A 79 18.77 -6.44 -21.83
CA SER A 79 17.93 -6.50 -20.63
C SER A 79 18.49 -5.68 -19.46
N THR A 80 19.81 -5.44 -19.42
CA THR A 80 20.50 -4.63 -18.41
C THR A 80 20.73 -3.18 -18.83
N THR A 81 20.09 -2.71 -19.91
CA THR A 81 20.25 -1.34 -20.42
C THR A 81 21.69 -0.97 -20.77
N THR A 82 22.48 -1.94 -21.23
CA THR A 82 23.88 -1.70 -21.62
C THR A 82 23.93 -0.75 -22.82
N GLY A 83 24.77 0.29 -22.74
CA GLY A 83 24.87 1.30 -23.79
C GLY A 83 25.33 0.71 -25.14
N LYS A 84 24.77 1.22 -26.25
CA LYS A 84 25.06 0.76 -27.63
C LYS A 84 26.55 0.70 -27.97
N ARG A 85 27.35 1.65 -27.46
CA ARG A 85 28.81 1.67 -27.65
C ARG A 85 29.51 0.47 -27.01
N VAL A 86 29.08 0.07 -25.81
CA VAL A 86 29.64 -1.10 -25.12
C VAL A 86 29.27 -2.38 -25.87
N ILE A 87 28.02 -2.51 -26.30
CA ILE A 87 27.55 -3.65 -27.11
C ILE A 87 28.37 -3.74 -28.41
N SER A 88 28.64 -2.62 -29.08
CA SER A 88 29.44 -2.60 -30.31
C SER A 88 30.87 -3.11 -30.10
N VAL A 89 31.52 -2.70 -29.00
CA VAL A 89 32.86 -3.22 -28.64
C VAL A 89 32.82 -4.71 -28.34
N LEU A 90 31.86 -5.17 -27.52
CA LEU A 90 31.72 -6.58 -27.16
C LEU A 90 31.37 -7.47 -28.36
N ASN A 91 30.58 -6.94 -29.30
CA ASN A 91 30.31 -7.62 -30.56
C ASN A 91 31.58 -7.82 -31.39
N ARG A 92 32.45 -6.79 -31.47
CA ARG A 92 33.72 -6.90 -32.20
C ARG A 92 34.68 -7.91 -31.57
N LEU A 93 34.56 -8.12 -30.25
CA LEU A 93 35.27 -9.16 -29.51
C LEU A 93 34.62 -10.56 -29.61
N GLY A 94 33.51 -10.71 -30.33
CA GLY A 94 32.80 -11.98 -30.49
C GLY A 94 32.04 -12.45 -29.23
N VAL A 95 31.88 -11.57 -28.23
CA VAL A 95 31.22 -11.87 -26.94
C VAL A 95 29.70 -11.86 -27.06
N CYS A 96 29.15 -11.01 -27.93
CA CYS A 96 27.71 -10.92 -28.16
C CYS A 96 27.38 -10.61 -29.63
N THR A 97 26.12 -10.70 -29.99
CA THR A 97 25.61 -10.30 -31.31
C THR A 97 25.57 -8.77 -31.46
N SER A 98 25.31 -8.29 -32.69
CA SER A 98 25.21 -6.86 -32.97
C SER A 98 24.01 -6.24 -32.26
N TYR A 99 24.04 -4.92 -32.06
CA TYR A 99 22.92 -4.20 -31.46
C TYR A 99 21.62 -4.40 -32.25
N ASP A 100 21.69 -4.32 -33.57
CA ASP A 100 20.49 -4.44 -34.43
C ASP A 100 19.89 -5.86 -34.31
N HIS A 101 20.72 -6.90 -34.26
CA HIS A 101 20.26 -8.26 -34.02
C HIS A 101 19.65 -8.45 -32.62
N ILE A 102 20.16 -7.73 -31.60
CA ILE A 102 19.55 -7.73 -30.26
C ILE A 102 18.17 -7.07 -30.31
N SER A 103 18.02 -5.97 -31.04
CA SER A 103 16.73 -5.30 -31.23
C SER A 103 15.72 -6.19 -31.97
N ASP A 104 16.13 -6.89 -33.02
CA ASP A 104 15.28 -7.84 -33.76
C ASP A 104 14.85 -9.02 -32.88
N MET A 105 15.79 -9.57 -32.10
CA MET A 105 15.50 -10.63 -31.14
C MET A 105 14.51 -10.16 -30.06
N MET A 106 14.64 -8.93 -29.56
CA MET A 106 13.68 -8.34 -28.63
C MET A 106 12.29 -8.16 -29.23
N LEU A 107 12.18 -7.81 -30.51
CA LEU A 107 10.91 -7.73 -31.23
C LEU A 107 10.26 -9.11 -31.36
N SER A 108 11.03 -10.12 -31.80
CA SER A 108 10.55 -11.49 -31.92
C SER A 108 10.10 -12.08 -30.59
N ILE A 109 10.84 -11.83 -29.50
CA ILE A 109 10.45 -12.27 -28.15
C ILE A 109 9.17 -11.57 -27.70
N ALA A 110 9.00 -10.27 -27.99
CA ALA A 110 7.78 -9.55 -27.64
C ALA A 110 6.55 -10.09 -28.39
N GLN A 111 6.71 -10.45 -29.67
CA GLN A 111 5.65 -11.11 -30.46
C GLN A 111 5.33 -12.51 -29.91
N SER A 112 6.34 -13.28 -29.51
CA SER A 112 6.13 -14.58 -28.84
C SER A 112 5.38 -14.41 -27.53
N CYS A 113 5.74 -13.41 -26.72
CA CYS A 113 5.02 -13.13 -25.47
C CYS A 113 3.54 -12.82 -25.74
N HIS A 114 3.26 -12.01 -26.77
CA HIS A 114 1.89 -11.71 -27.20
C HIS A 114 1.11 -12.96 -27.58
N PHE A 115 1.69 -13.80 -28.43
CA PHE A 115 1.08 -15.08 -28.80
C PHE A 115 0.83 -15.99 -27.59
N ASP A 116 1.78 -16.06 -26.64
CA ASP A 116 1.66 -16.91 -25.46
C ASP A 116 0.49 -16.48 -24.55
N TYR A 117 0.34 -15.18 -24.26
CA TYR A 117 -0.75 -14.74 -23.39
C TYR A 117 -2.11 -14.74 -24.08
N THR A 118 -2.23 -14.45 -25.38
CA THR A 118 -3.52 -14.53 -26.08
C THR A 118 -4.03 -15.97 -26.16
N THR A 119 -3.12 -16.93 -26.34
CA THR A 119 -3.44 -18.37 -26.25
C THR A 119 -3.91 -18.74 -24.85
N LEU A 120 -3.17 -18.34 -23.82
CA LEU A 120 -3.50 -18.69 -22.43
C LEU A 120 -4.80 -18.05 -21.93
N VAL A 121 -5.13 -16.84 -22.36
CA VAL A 121 -6.40 -16.19 -22.02
C VAL A 121 -7.57 -17.02 -22.52
N SER A 122 -7.48 -17.65 -23.68
CA SER A 122 -8.58 -18.49 -24.19
C SER A 122 -8.79 -19.79 -23.37
N GLU A 123 -7.80 -20.19 -22.56
CA GLU A 123 -7.83 -21.44 -21.79
C GLU A 123 -8.09 -21.26 -20.29
N ARG A 124 -7.84 -20.05 -19.74
CA ARG A 124 -7.73 -19.86 -18.28
C ARG A 124 -8.27 -18.50 -17.82
N PRO A 125 -8.92 -18.45 -16.65
CA PRO A 125 -9.30 -17.18 -16.04
C PRO A 125 -8.07 -16.38 -15.62
N PHE A 126 -8.19 -15.06 -15.69
CA PHE A 126 -7.09 -14.14 -15.48
C PHE A 126 -7.50 -12.92 -14.63
N ILE A 127 -6.51 -12.27 -14.05
CA ILE A 127 -6.63 -11.03 -13.28
C ILE A 127 -5.80 -9.97 -14.00
N ILE A 128 -6.39 -8.81 -14.23
CA ILE A 128 -5.68 -7.64 -14.79
C ILE A 128 -5.20 -6.80 -13.62
N CYS A 129 -3.92 -6.40 -13.64
CA CYS A 129 -3.41 -5.39 -12.71
C CYS A 129 -3.04 -4.13 -13.49
N LEU A 130 -3.55 -2.98 -13.06
CA LEU A 130 -3.29 -1.67 -13.64
C LEU A 130 -2.60 -0.77 -12.63
N ASP A 131 -1.72 0.10 -13.12
CA ASP A 131 -1.13 1.18 -12.33
C ASP A 131 -0.63 2.32 -13.24
N ASN A 132 -0.56 3.51 -12.65
CA ASN A 132 -0.17 4.76 -13.30
C ASN A 132 1.34 4.80 -13.60
N LEU A 133 1.66 5.11 -14.85
CA LEU A 133 3.01 5.32 -15.35
C LEU A 133 3.26 6.79 -15.68
N ASN A 134 3.51 7.58 -14.63
CA ASN A 134 3.85 8.99 -14.76
C ASN A 134 5.36 9.21 -14.90
N TYR A 135 5.78 10.08 -15.83
CA TYR A 135 7.15 10.58 -15.91
C TYR A 135 7.20 12.01 -16.47
N PHE A 136 8.22 12.74 -16.06
CA PHE A 136 8.53 14.06 -16.57
C PHE A 136 9.53 13.95 -17.72
N ALA A 137 9.12 14.42 -18.91
CA ALA A 137 10.02 14.58 -20.03
C ALA A 137 10.84 15.86 -19.82
N TYR A 138 12.05 15.72 -19.27
CA TYR A 138 12.96 16.84 -19.09
C TYR A 138 13.55 17.26 -20.44
N VAL A 139 13.27 18.49 -20.86
CA VAL A 139 13.89 19.11 -22.02
C VAL A 139 15.25 19.67 -21.59
N ARG A 140 16.33 19.34 -22.32
CA ARG A 140 17.70 19.79 -22.00
C ARG A 140 17.84 21.32 -21.89
N GLN A 141 17.00 22.06 -22.62
CA GLN A 141 16.93 23.50 -22.55
C GLN A 141 15.46 23.89 -22.69
N ALA A 142 14.89 24.47 -21.64
CA ALA A 142 13.53 25.00 -21.69
C ALA A 142 13.55 26.27 -22.55
N ILE A 143 12.91 26.20 -23.71
CA ILE A 143 12.66 27.35 -24.59
C ILE A 143 11.14 27.58 -24.58
N LEU A 144 10.66 28.78 -24.91
CA LEU A 144 9.24 29.15 -24.90
C LEU A 144 8.33 28.11 -25.57
N ASN A 145 8.80 27.45 -26.64
CA ASN A 145 8.05 26.42 -27.40
C ASN A 145 8.37 24.97 -27.00
N ARG A 146 9.20 24.75 -25.97
CA ARG A 146 9.68 23.43 -25.55
C ARG A 146 9.86 23.37 -24.04
N LEU A 147 8.74 23.39 -23.34
CA LEU A 147 8.69 23.16 -21.89
C LEU A 147 8.68 21.65 -21.60
N GLY A 148 9.17 21.28 -20.41
CA GLY A 148 9.00 19.92 -19.91
C GLY A 148 7.51 19.66 -19.67
N TYR A 149 7.04 18.49 -20.07
CA TYR A 149 5.67 18.05 -19.85
C TYR A 149 5.65 16.72 -19.10
N GLN A 150 4.61 16.52 -18.31
CA GLN A 150 4.33 15.24 -17.66
C GLN A 150 3.53 14.40 -18.63
N GLU A 151 3.99 13.17 -18.89
CA GLU A 151 3.20 12.18 -19.61
C GLU A 151 2.60 11.20 -18.60
N ASN A 152 1.29 11.06 -18.66
CA ASN A 152 0.53 10.06 -17.93
C ASN A 152 0.21 8.92 -18.89
N LYS A 153 0.55 7.70 -18.50
CA LYS A 153 0.31 6.48 -19.28
C LYS A 153 -0.10 5.38 -18.30
N ILE A 154 -0.64 4.28 -18.80
CA ILE A 154 -1.00 3.13 -17.95
C ILE A 154 -0.11 1.95 -18.29
N ALA A 155 0.43 1.31 -17.27
CA ALA A 155 1.08 0.01 -17.40
C ALA A 155 0.17 -1.08 -16.85
N SER A 156 0.19 -2.23 -17.50
CA SER A 156 -0.64 -3.36 -17.11
C SER A 156 0.11 -4.68 -17.21
N TYR A 157 -0.37 -5.67 -16.47
CA TYR A 157 -0.02 -7.05 -16.68
C TYR A 157 -1.21 -7.96 -16.37
N VAL A 158 -1.17 -9.17 -16.93
CA VAL A 158 -2.18 -10.20 -16.72
C VAL A 158 -1.58 -11.33 -15.89
N LEU A 159 -2.28 -11.72 -14.83
CA LEU A 159 -1.97 -12.88 -14.00
C LEU A 159 -2.95 -14.01 -14.33
N PHE A 160 -2.45 -15.19 -14.68
CA PHE A 160 -3.27 -16.36 -14.89
C PHE A 160 -3.55 -17.06 -13.57
N THR A 161 -4.83 -17.27 -13.27
CA THR A 161 -5.27 -17.78 -11.98
C THR A 161 -5.00 -19.27 -11.83
N GLU A 162 -4.66 -19.67 -10.61
CA GLU A 162 -4.52 -21.07 -10.21
C GLU A 162 -5.25 -21.30 -8.88
N ARG A 163 -5.79 -22.50 -8.69
CA ARG A 163 -6.31 -22.94 -7.39
C ARG A 163 -5.17 -23.33 -6.46
N ARG A 164 -5.44 -23.40 -5.16
CA ARG A 164 -4.44 -23.83 -4.16
C ARG A 164 -3.78 -25.17 -4.46
N ASP A 165 -4.53 -26.12 -5.01
CA ASP A 165 -4.03 -27.45 -5.40
C ASP A 165 -3.20 -27.43 -6.70
N GLY A 166 -3.09 -26.27 -7.35
CA GLY A 166 -2.38 -26.07 -8.61
C GLY A 166 -3.24 -26.36 -9.85
N SER A 167 -4.51 -26.72 -9.67
CA SER A 167 -5.45 -26.90 -10.78
C SER A 167 -5.88 -25.56 -11.40
N THR A 168 -6.23 -25.58 -12.67
CA THR A 168 -6.80 -24.40 -13.35
C THR A 168 -8.24 -24.22 -12.87
N PRO A 169 -8.64 -23.06 -12.32
CA PRO A 169 -10.03 -22.79 -11.99
C PRO A 169 -10.86 -22.68 -13.27
N GLY A 170 -12.15 -23.03 -13.18
CA GLY A 170 -13.11 -22.72 -14.25
C GLY A 170 -13.37 -21.21 -14.33
N TRP A 171 -13.94 -20.78 -15.46
CA TRP A 171 -14.40 -19.41 -15.64
C TRP A 171 -15.42 -19.01 -14.58
N LEU A 172 -15.19 -17.85 -13.97
CA LEU A 172 -16.14 -17.28 -13.03
C LEU A 172 -17.34 -16.75 -13.77
N ARG A 173 -18.53 -17.17 -13.39
CA ARG A 173 -19.78 -16.70 -14.01
C ARG A 173 -20.34 -15.49 -13.25
N PRO A 174 -21.17 -14.65 -13.88
CA PRO A 174 -21.92 -13.57 -13.21
C PRO A 174 -22.61 -14.01 -11.91
N ALA A 175 -23.17 -15.22 -11.86
CA ALA A 175 -23.79 -15.81 -10.66
C ALA A 175 -22.84 -15.96 -9.45
N SER A 176 -21.52 -15.84 -9.65
CA SER A 176 -20.52 -15.85 -8.57
C SER A 176 -20.45 -14.53 -7.80
N LEU A 177 -21.25 -13.53 -8.20
CA LEU A 177 -21.28 -12.19 -7.64
C LEU A 177 -22.71 -11.79 -7.26
N ASP A 178 -23.00 -11.65 -5.96
CA ASP A 178 -24.28 -11.14 -5.44
C ASP A 178 -24.08 -9.73 -4.87
N ARG A 179 -24.20 -8.72 -5.74
CA ARG A 179 -24.12 -7.30 -5.35
C ARG A 179 -25.21 -6.91 -4.34
N PHE A 180 -26.40 -7.51 -4.42
CA PHE A 180 -27.50 -7.23 -3.48
C PHE A 180 -27.26 -7.79 -2.08
N ALA A 181 -26.35 -8.77 -1.93
CA ALA A 181 -25.92 -9.25 -0.62
C ALA A 181 -25.32 -8.13 0.25
N ALA A 182 -24.81 -7.05 -0.34
CA ALA A 182 -24.33 -5.88 0.39
C ALA A 182 -25.41 -5.27 1.30
N LEU A 183 -26.67 -5.29 0.87
CA LEU A 183 -27.81 -4.77 1.64
C LEU A 183 -28.16 -5.66 2.84
N LYS A 184 -27.74 -6.93 2.80
CA LYS A 184 -27.96 -7.91 3.87
C LYS A 184 -26.84 -7.91 4.92
N LEU A 185 -25.81 -7.07 4.78
CA LEU A 185 -24.71 -6.94 5.73
C LEU A 185 -25.17 -6.27 7.03
N LYS A 186 -24.57 -6.68 8.16
CA LYS A 186 -24.81 -6.09 9.48
C LYS A 186 -23.52 -5.56 10.08
N SER A 187 -23.55 -4.41 10.76
CA SER A 187 -22.34 -3.78 11.32
C SER A 187 -21.54 -4.69 12.24
N ARG A 188 -22.23 -5.55 13.00
CA ARG A 188 -21.62 -6.55 13.88
C ARG A 188 -20.76 -7.60 13.16
N GLU A 189 -20.98 -7.83 11.86
CA GLU A 189 -20.21 -8.80 11.07
C GLU A 189 -18.79 -8.30 10.75
N PHE A 190 -18.57 -6.99 10.81
CA PHE A 190 -17.27 -6.34 10.65
C PHE A 190 -16.45 -6.35 11.95
N LEU A 191 -17.10 -6.45 13.11
CA LEU A 191 -16.41 -6.54 14.40
C LEU A 191 -15.76 -7.91 14.58
N LEU A 192 -14.56 -7.93 15.17
CA LEU A 192 -13.85 -9.17 15.49
C LEU A 192 -14.50 -9.83 16.71
N THR A 193 -14.95 -11.09 16.56
CA THR A 193 -15.42 -11.92 17.67
C THR A 193 -14.26 -12.32 18.61
N ALA A 194 -14.57 -12.71 19.85
CA ALA A 194 -13.56 -13.15 20.82
C ALA A 194 -12.65 -14.27 20.28
N GLU A 195 -13.22 -15.21 19.51
CA GLU A 195 -12.47 -16.28 18.84
C GLU A 195 -11.47 -15.73 17.81
N LYS A 196 -11.88 -14.76 16.99
CA LYS A 196 -11.01 -14.14 15.98
C LYS A 196 -9.88 -13.34 16.63
N LEU A 197 -10.17 -12.66 17.74
CA LEU A 197 -9.18 -11.98 18.57
C LEU A 197 -8.16 -12.95 19.17
N GLY A 198 -8.59 -14.16 19.52
CA GLY A 198 -7.73 -15.23 20.02
C GLY A 198 -6.61 -15.62 19.04
N HIS A 199 -6.88 -15.58 17.73
CA HIS A 199 -5.85 -15.80 16.73
C HIS A 199 -4.79 -14.70 16.72
N LEU A 200 -5.21 -13.42 16.72
CA LEU A 200 -4.27 -12.28 16.79
C LEU A 200 -3.45 -12.30 18.09
N LYS A 201 -4.07 -12.64 19.23
CA LYS A 201 -3.35 -12.85 20.50
C LYS A 201 -2.26 -13.93 20.35
N GLN A 202 -2.58 -15.04 19.70
CA GLN A 202 -1.63 -16.14 19.47
C GLN A 202 -0.52 -15.75 18.48
N THR A 203 -0.81 -15.02 17.40
CA THR A 203 0.22 -14.60 16.44
C THR A 203 1.15 -13.54 17.01
N SER A 204 0.62 -12.57 17.77
CA SER A 204 1.39 -11.58 18.51
C SER A 204 2.39 -12.22 19.48
N TYR A 205 2.00 -13.29 20.18
CA TYR A 205 2.92 -14.08 21.01
C TYR A 205 4.08 -14.66 20.19
N VAL A 206 3.80 -15.23 19.01
CA VAL A 206 4.85 -15.80 18.16
C VAL A 206 5.80 -14.71 17.65
N HIS A 207 5.29 -13.55 17.25
CA HIS A 207 6.13 -12.42 16.83
C HIS A 207 7.02 -11.91 17.94
N MET A 208 6.46 -11.71 19.14
CA MET A 208 7.22 -11.36 20.33
C MET A 208 8.31 -12.39 20.64
N TYR A 209 7.97 -13.68 20.59
CA TYR A 209 8.94 -14.76 20.77
C TYR A 209 10.06 -14.71 19.72
N ARG A 210 9.73 -14.47 18.45
CA ARG A 210 10.72 -14.35 17.36
C ARG A 210 11.68 -13.19 17.59
N VAL A 211 11.21 -12.06 18.13
CA VAL A 211 12.07 -10.93 18.53
C VAL A 211 13.02 -11.35 19.64
N LEU A 212 12.53 -11.99 20.70
CA LEU A 212 13.38 -12.49 21.78
C LEU A 212 14.41 -13.50 21.25
N ALA A 213 14.01 -14.43 20.39
CA ALA A 213 14.89 -15.44 19.79
C ALA A 213 15.94 -14.84 18.84
N LYS A 214 15.61 -13.76 18.12
CA LYS A 214 16.55 -13.03 17.24
C LYS A 214 17.69 -12.38 18.03
N PHE A 215 17.44 -11.89 19.25
CA PHE A 215 18.41 -11.13 20.03
C PHE A 215 19.04 -11.90 21.19
N MET A 216 18.32 -12.89 21.74
CA MET A 216 18.69 -13.74 22.88
C MET A 216 18.51 -15.24 22.54
N PRO A 217 19.20 -15.75 21.50
CA PRO A 217 18.99 -17.12 21.00
C PRO A 217 19.33 -18.19 22.05
N ASP A 218 20.39 -18.00 22.84
CA ASP A 218 20.85 -18.97 23.83
C ASP A 218 19.84 -19.11 24.98
N GLN A 219 19.28 -17.98 25.44
CA GLN A 219 18.27 -17.93 26.49
C GLN A 219 16.99 -18.62 26.03
N MET A 220 16.56 -18.33 24.81
CA MET A 220 15.36 -18.95 24.23
C MET A 220 15.55 -20.43 23.90
N LEU A 221 16.78 -20.87 23.59
CA LEU A 221 17.09 -22.30 23.47
C LEU A 221 16.98 -23.01 24.82
N ARG A 222 17.46 -22.40 25.91
CA ARG A 222 17.33 -22.97 27.27
C ARG A 222 15.87 -23.07 27.71
N GLN A 223 15.03 -22.08 27.41
CA GLN A 223 13.61 -22.11 27.74
C GLN A 223 12.83 -23.24 27.04
N ARG A 224 13.35 -23.75 25.93
CA ARG A 224 12.77 -24.90 25.22
C ARG A 224 13.34 -26.24 25.67
N LYS A 225 14.39 -26.26 26.48
CA LYS A 225 14.99 -27.51 27.00
C LYS A 225 14.15 -28.08 28.14
N TYR A 226 13.79 -29.35 28.04
CA TYR A 226 13.13 -30.08 29.12
C TYR A 226 13.67 -31.51 29.22
N ILE A 227 13.38 -32.16 30.35
CA ILE A 227 13.68 -33.58 30.58
C ILE A 227 12.31 -34.25 30.76
N GLU A 228 12.03 -35.26 29.94
CA GLU A 228 10.79 -36.02 30.01
C GLU A 228 10.82 -36.95 31.23
N LYS A 229 9.67 -37.15 31.89
CA LYS A 229 9.62 -37.99 33.10
C LYS A 229 9.98 -39.44 32.72
N GLY A 230 11.11 -39.92 33.21
CA GLY A 230 11.59 -41.29 32.98
C GLY A 230 12.73 -41.41 31.97
N THR A 231 13.17 -40.30 31.34
CA THR A 231 14.34 -40.29 30.46
C THR A 231 15.46 -39.40 31.01
N ALA A 232 16.72 -39.74 30.75
CA ALA A 232 17.88 -38.92 31.09
C ALA A 232 18.24 -37.91 29.97
N GLU A 233 17.47 -37.90 28.87
CA GLU A 233 17.75 -37.08 27.69
C GLU A 233 17.15 -35.68 27.80
N VAL A 234 17.92 -34.68 27.38
CA VAL A 234 17.47 -33.29 27.29
C VAL A 234 16.81 -33.09 25.93
N MET A 235 15.48 -33.01 25.94
CA MET A 235 14.66 -32.70 24.76
C MET A 235 14.53 -31.18 24.57
N VAL A 236 14.19 -30.77 23.34
CA VAL A 236 13.99 -29.36 22.97
C VAL A 236 12.64 -29.21 22.28
N ASP A 237 11.73 -28.45 22.88
CA ASP A 237 10.46 -28.12 22.24
C ASP A 237 10.67 -27.33 20.94
N PRO A 238 9.85 -27.55 19.90
CA PRO A 238 9.87 -26.71 18.72
C PRO A 238 9.55 -25.26 19.09
N PRO A 239 10.13 -24.27 18.40
CA PRO A 239 9.75 -22.88 18.63
C PRO A 239 8.26 -22.70 18.29
N PRO A 240 7.55 -21.80 18.98
CA PRO A 240 6.14 -21.56 18.71
C PRO A 240 5.98 -21.11 17.25
N GLN A 241 5.03 -21.72 16.56
CA GLN A 241 4.70 -21.42 15.18
C GLN A 241 3.31 -20.82 15.08
N ILE A 242 3.11 -20.00 14.06
CA ILE A 242 1.79 -19.45 13.75
C ILE A 242 0.99 -20.55 13.07
N LYS A 243 -0.25 -20.77 13.54
CA LYS A 243 -1.17 -21.72 12.92
C LYS A 243 -1.51 -21.23 11.51
N GLU A 244 -1.16 -22.03 10.51
CA GLU A 244 -1.56 -21.79 9.13
C GLU A 244 -3.09 -21.89 9.00
N LEU A 245 -3.69 -20.97 8.26
CA LEU A 245 -5.14 -20.91 8.02
C LEU A 245 -5.47 -21.27 6.58
N ARG A 246 -4.82 -20.60 5.62
CA ARG A 246 -5.02 -20.81 4.20
C ARG A 246 -3.71 -20.54 3.43
N PRO A 247 -2.69 -21.42 3.55
CA PRO A 247 -1.46 -21.28 2.78
C PRO A 247 -1.72 -21.52 1.29
N ILE A 248 -1.17 -20.67 0.42
CA ILE A 248 -1.20 -20.83 -1.04
C ILE A 248 -0.13 -21.83 -1.51
N GLY A 249 -0.33 -22.40 -2.70
CA GLY A 249 0.61 -23.35 -3.29
C GLY A 249 1.99 -22.74 -3.57
N LEU A 250 3.06 -23.49 -3.33
CA LEU A 250 4.44 -23.08 -3.62
C LEU A 250 4.79 -23.28 -5.10
N LYS A 251 4.16 -22.50 -5.97
CA LYS A 251 4.40 -22.52 -7.41
C LYS A 251 4.72 -21.13 -7.93
N ALA A 252 5.48 -21.06 -9.02
CA ALA A 252 5.76 -19.79 -9.67
C ALA A 252 4.51 -19.28 -10.38
N SER A 253 4.08 -18.06 -10.05
CA SER A 253 2.92 -17.42 -10.68
C SER A 253 3.18 -17.19 -12.17
N LYS A 254 2.19 -17.49 -13.00
CA LYS A 254 2.24 -17.25 -14.45
C LYS A 254 1.65 -15.88 -14.75
N LEU A 255 2.50 -14.94 -15.14
CA LEU A 255 2.05 -13.59 -15.48
C LEU A 255 2.81 -13.03 -16.67
N PHE A 256 2.14 -12.18 -17.44
CA PHE A 256 2.66 -11.54 -18.65
C PHE A 256 2.37 -10.04 -18.61
N THR A 257 3.39 -9.25 -18.89
CA THR A 257 3.26 -7.79 -19.00
C THR A 257 2.63 -7.41 -20.33
N LEU A 258 1.69 -6.46 -20.29
CA LEU A 258 1.05 -5.92 -21.48
C LEU A 258 1.81 -4.71 -22.03
N PRO A 259 1.45 -4.20 -23.22
CA PRO A 259 1.89 -2.89 -23.68
C PRO A 259 1.60 -1.76 -22.68
N VAL A 260 2.32 -0.65 -22.84
CA VAL A 260 1.97 0.59 -22.15
C VAL A 260 0.93 1.35 -22.97
N PHE A 261 -0.18 1.72 -22.34
CA PHE A 261 -1.28 2.43 -22.99
C PHE A 261 -1.10 3.94 -22.83
N ASP A 262 -1.32 4.69 -23.92
CA ASP A 262 -1.20 6.14 -23.95
C ASP A 262 -2.51 6.81 -23.52
N LEU A 263 -2.94 6.49 -22.31
CA LEU A 263 -4.22 6.88 -21.71
C LEU A 263 -3.98 7.30 -20.26
N ASP A 264 -4.78 8.25 -19.78
CA ASP A 264 -4.71 8.84 -18.45
C ASP A 264 -5.77 8.26 -17.52
N GLU A 265 -5.33 7.48 -16.54
CA GLU A 265 -6.19 6.82 -15.54
C GLU A 265 -7.01 7.80 -14.69
N THR A 266 -6.54 9.06 -14.59
CA THR A 266 -7.25 10.09 -13.81
C THR A 266 -8.57 10.51 -14.46
N LYS A 267 -8.73 10.26 -15.76
CA LYS A 267 -9.95 10.50 -16.52
C LYS A 267 -10.73 9.20 -16.68
N ILE A 268 -11.99 9.22 -16.25
CA ILE A 268 -12.86 8.03 -16.26
C ILE A 268 -13.04 7.48 -17.69
N GLU A 269 -13.30 8.35 -18.67
CA GLU A 269 -13.49 7.95 -20.08
C GLU A 269 -12.25 7.25 -20.66
N GLU A 270 -11.05 7.82 -20.44
CA GLU A 270 -9.80 7.23 -20.90
C GLU A 270 -9.52 5.90 -20.18
N LEU A 271 -9.80 5.80 -18.87
CA LEU A 271 -9.69 4.53 -18.13
C LEU A 271 -10.64 3.46 -18.66
N MET A 272 -11.88 3.79 -19.00
CA MET A 272 -12.82 2.80 -19.57
C MET A 272 -12.35 2.34 -20.96
N CYS A 273 -11.82 3.26 -21.77
CA CYS A 273 -11.20 2.92 -23.05
C CYS A 273 -10.02 1.94 -22.89
N VAL A 274 -9.25 2.02 -21.80
CA VAL A 274 -8.15 1.07 -21.52
C VAL A 274 -8.66 -0.36 -21.44
N PHE A 275 -9.82 -0.60 -20.84
CA PHE A 275 -10.38 -1.96 -20.75
C PHE A 275 -10.71 -2.53 -22.12
N THR A 276 -11.31 -1.73 -22.99
CA THR A 276 -11.57 -2.10 -24.39
C THR A 276 -10.26 -2.42 -25.13
N VAL A 277 -9.26 -1.56 -25.01
CA VAL A 277 -7.94 -1.77 -25.66
C VAL A 277 -7.23 -3.00 -25.10
N ILE A 278 -7.38 -3.31 -23.81
CA ILE A 278 -6.85 -4.55 -23.22
C ILE A 278 -7.57 -5.77 -23.79
N VAL A 279 -8.90 -5.73 -23.88
CA VAL A 279 -9.70 -6.83 -24.46
C VAL A 279 -9.28 -7.11 -25.91
N GLU A 280 -9.09 -6.07 -26.72
CA GLU A 280 -8.58 -6.17 -28.08
C GLU A 280 -7.16 -6.77 -28.12
N GLU A 281 -6.26 -6.29 -27.25
CA GLU A 281 -4.89 -6.80 -27.13
C GLU A 281 -4.82 -8.26 -26.67
N LEU A 282 -5.83 -8.74 -25.95
CA LEU A 282 -5.97 -10.13 -25.51
C LEU A 282 -6.71 -11.02 -26.52
N ASP A 283 -7.14 -10.46 -27.66
CA ASP A 283 -7.94 -11.16 -28.67
C ASP A 283 -9.23 -11.77 -28.07
N GLN A 284 -9.94 -10.99 -27.25
CA GLN A 284 -11.16 -11.43 -26.54
C GLN A 284 -12.45 -10.71 -26.97
N SER A 285 -12.39 -9.81 -27.95
CA SER A 285 -13.53 -8.96 -28.34
C SER A 285 -14.81 -9.75 -28.70
N ASP A 286 -14.69 -10.98 -29.23
CA ASP A 286 -15.83 -11.80 -29.67
C ASP A 286 -16.08 -13.05 -28.80
N LYS A 287 -15.40 -13.20 -27.65
CA LYS A 287 -15.30 -14.49 -26.92
C LYS A 287 -16.22 -14.65 -25.71
N GLY A 288 -17.34 -13.94 -25.66
CA GLY A 288 -18.35 -14.12 -24.61
C GLY A 288 -17.90 -13.64 -23.23
N LEU A 289 -17.30 -12.44 -23.17
CA LEU A 289 -16.90 -11.79 -21.91
C LEU A 289 -18.09 -11.58 -20.96
N ASP A 290 -19.29 -11.42 -21.51
CA ASP A 290 -20.57 -11.35 -20.80
C ASP A 290 -20.85 -12.58 -19.92
N LEU A 291 -20.25 -13.73 -20.24
CA LEU A 291 -20.39 -14.96 -19.46
C LEU A 291 -19.37 -15.08 -18.33
N MET A 292 -18.49 -14.09 -18.16
CA MET A 292 -17.31 -14.18 -17.30
C MET A 292 -17.19 -13.01 -16.33
N ILE A 293 -16.51 -13.22 -15.20
CA ILE A 293 -16.05 -12.15 -14.29
C ILE A 293 -14.53 -12.13 -14.27
N GLY A 294 -13.95 -11.00 -14.66
CA GLY A 294 -12.54 -10.66 -14.55
C GLY A 294 -12.27 -9.73 -13.38
N LEU A 295 -11.29 -10.08 -12.54
CA LEU A 295 -10.84 -9.18 -11.48
C LEU A 295 -9.88 -8.15 -12.07
N VAL A 296 -10.13 -6.88 -11.76
CA VAL A 296 -9.24 -5.76 -12.09
C VAL A 296 -8.66 -5.19 -10.80
N CYS A 297 -7.34 -5.26 -10.65
CA CYS A 297 -6.62 -4.75 -9.48
C CYS A 297 -5.91 -3.44 -9.81
N GLY A 298 -5.94 -2.48 -8.89
CA GLY A 298 -5.23 -1.20 -9.02
C GLY A 298 -5.11 -0.46 -7.69
N ASP A 299 -4.71 0.81 -7.76
CA ASP A 299 -4.70 1.68 -6.58
C ASP A 299 -6.13 2.16 -6.24
N GLN A 300 -6.26 2.99 -5.20
CA GLN A 300 -7.59 3.46 -4.79
C GLN A 300 -8.26 4.36 -5.83
N LEU A 301 -7.49 5.15 -6.58
CA LEU A 301 -8.03 6.03 -7.61
C LEU A 301 -8.48 5.21 -8.82
N THR A 302 -7.70 4.20 -9.23
CA THR A 302 -8.07 3.26 -10.29
C THR A 302 -9.41 2.62 -9.97
N VAL A 303 -9.54 2.00 -8.78
CA VAL A 303 -10.76 1.31 -8.35
C VAL A 303 -11.96 2.25 -8.31
N ARG A 304 -11.79 3.45 -7.73
CA ARG A 304 -12.85 4.45 -7.67
C ARG A 304 -13.31 4.86 -9.07
N ASN A 305 -12.38 5.18 -9.96
CA ASN A 305 -12.69 5.63 -11.31
C ASN A 305 -13.34 4.52 -12.13
N THR A 306 -12.89 3.26 -11.97
CA THR A 306 -13.55 2.10 -12.59
C THR A 306 -14.99 1.94 -12.08
N VAL A 307 -15.24 2.02 -10.76
CA VAL A 307 -16.61 1.93 -10.23
C VAL A 307 -17.51 3.04 -10.76
N LEU A 308 -17.00 4.28 -10.86
CA LEU A 308 -17.74 5.41 -11.42
C LEU A 308 -18.00 5.25 -12.93
N GLY A 309 -17.02 4.76 -13.69
CA GLY A 309 -17.17 4.47 -15.12
C GLY A 309 -18.18 3.37 -15.37
N LEU A 310 -18.12 2.27 -14.62
CA LEU A 310 -19.12 1.19 -14.69
C LEU A 310 -20.53 1.69 -14.35
N TYR A 311 -20.66 2.62 -13.40
CA TYR A 311 -21.95 3.25 -13.09
C TYR A 311 -22.49 4.07 -14.27
N GLN A 312 -21.63 4.83 -14.95
CA GLN A 312 -22.01 5.60 -16.15
C GLN A 312 -22.42 4.72 -17.33
N LEU A 313 -21.83 3.52 -17.43
CA LEU A 313 -22.15 2.57 -18.50
C LEU A 313 -23.40 1.73 -18.22
N GLN A 314 -24.08 1.88 -17.08
CA GLN A 314 -25.23 1.02 -16.73
C GLN A 314 -26.43 1.14 -17.66
N ASP A 315 -26.53 2.23 -18.42
CA ASP A 315 -27.59 2.45 -19.40
C ASP A 315 -27.33 1.72 -20.73
N GLY A 316 -26.18 1.03 -20.87
CA GLY A 316 -25.87 0.19 -22.04
C GLY A 316 -26.84 -0.98 -22.19
N GLU A 317 -27.19 -1.30 -23.44
CA GLU A 317 -28.19 -2.34 -23.75
C GLU A 317 -27.60 -3.73 -23.53
N THR A 318 -26.36 -3.94 -23.94
CA THR A 318 -25.67 -5.23 -23.82
C THR A 318 -24.76 -5.32 -22.59
N ALA A 319 -24.54 -6.53 -22.07
CA ALA A 319 -23.65 -6.75 -20.93
C ALA A 319 -22.18 -6.36 -21.22
N ASP A 320 -21.78 -6.42 -22.49
CA ASP A 320 -20.46 -5.99 -22.95
C ASP A 320 -20.33 -4.45 -22.94
N GLU A 321 -21.34 -3.72 -23.43
CA GLU A 321 -21.40 -2.25 -23.34
C GLU A 321 -21.36 -1.75 -21.90
N ARG A 322 -22.03 -2.46 -20.98
CA ARG A 322 -21.99 -2.17 -19.54
C ARG A 322 -20.69 -2.59 -18.86
N MET A 323 -19.86 -3.38 -19.53
CA MET A 323 -18.67 -4.03 -19.00
C MET A 323 -18.95 -4.81 -17.69
N ASP A 324 -20.07 -5.53 -17.64
CA ASP A 324 -20.53 -6.26 -16.45
C ASP A 324 -19.52 -7.33 -15.96
N TRP A 325 -18.60 -7.74 -16.83
CA TRP A 325 -17.52 -8.68 -16.53
C TRP A 325 -16.44 -8.11 -15.59
N ILE A 326 -16.35 -6.80 -15.39
CA ILE A 326 -15.32 -6.18 -14.57
C ILE A 326 -15.74 -6.15 -13.09
N GLU A 327 -14.93 -6.77 -12.23
CA GLU A 327 -14.99 -6.61 -10.78
C GLU A 327 -13.71 -5.91 -10.28
N PRO A 328 -13.77 -4.62 -9.91
CA PRO A 328 -12.61 -3.87 -9.46
C PRO A 328 -12.26 -4.20 -8.00
N VAL A 329 -10.97 -4.35 -7.71
CA VAL A 329 -10.46 -4.72 -6.39
C VAL A 329 -9.23 -3.91 -6.01
N ILE A 330 -9.19 -3.40 -4.79
CA ILE A 330 -8.06 -2.62 -4.30
C ILE A 330 -6.81 -3.49 -4.07
N GLY A 331 -5.67 -2.95 -4.48
CA GLY A 331 -4.35 -3.54 -4.30
C GLY A 331 -3.94 -3.67 -2.82
N LEU A 332 -3.46 -4.87 -2.46
CA LEU A 332 -3.05 -5.21 -1.10
C LEU A 332 -1.82 -4.42 -0.64
N PHE A 333 -0.86 -4.13 -1.53
CA PHE A 333 0.31 -3.32 -1.21
C PHE A 333 -0.05 -1.84 -1.01
N HIS A 334 -0.92 -1.26 -1.83
CA HIS A 334 -1.41 0.10 -1.63
C HIS A 334 -2.15 0.24 -0.29
N LEU A 335 -2.97 -0.75 0.09
CA LEU A 335 -3.56 -0.84 1.42
C LEU A 335 -2.49 -0.86 2.52
N GLN A 336 -1.46 -1.70 2.39
CA GLN A 336 -0.36 -1.81 3.36
C GLN A 336 0.40 -0.48 3.51
N MET A 337 0.68 0.21 2.40
CA MET A 337 1.34 1.52 2.41
C MET A 337 0.51 2.56 3.15
N ASN A 338 -0.80 2.61 2.86
CA ASN A 338 -1.70 3.56 3.51
C ASN A 338 -1.84 3.27 5.01
N VAL A 339 -1.93 1.99 5.41
CA VAL A 339 -1.97 1.60 6.82
C VAL A 339 -0.69 2.06 7.53
N LEU A 340 0.47 1.82 6.93
CA LEU A 340 1.74 2.27 7.50
C LEU A 340 1.74 3.80 7.65
N GLY A 341 1.27 4.54 6.65
CA GLY A 341 1.14 6.01 6.71
C GLY A 341 0.23 6.50 7.83
N VAL A 342 -0.93 5.87 8.02
CA VAL A 342 -1.87 6.18 9.12
C VAL A 342 -1.22 5.95 10.47
N VAL A 343 -0.62 4.77 10.66
CA VAL A 343 0.05 4.40 11.92
C VAL A 343 1.22 5.35 12.18
N MET A 344 2.11 5.53 11.20
CA MET A 344 3.27 6.42 11.31
C MET A 344 2.84 7.84 11.65
N SER A 345 1.82 8.39 11.00
CA SER A 345 1.31 9.74 11.28
C SER A 345 0.71 9.86 12.68
N ASN A 346 -0.06 8.85 13.13
CA ASN A 346 -0.66 8.85 14.48
C ASN A 346 0.40 8.83 15.58
N TYR A 347 1.54 8.17 15.35
CA TYR A 347 2.61 7.98 16.35
C TYR A 347 3.85 8.89 16.12
N TRP A 348 3.86 9.74 15.09
CA TRP A 348 5.04 10.53 14.67
C TRP A 348 5.52 11.51 15.73
N GLU A 349 4.76 12.58 15.96
CA GLU A 349 5.04 13.60 16.98
C GLU A 349 5.03 13.04 18.41
N PRO A 350 4.14 12.11 18.79
CA PRO A 350 4.14 11.53 20.12
C PRO A 350 5.45 10.83 20.51
N PHE A 351 6.10 10.10 19.59
CA PHE A 351 7.38 9.48 19.94
C PHE A 351 8.27 9.01 18.76
N LEU A 352 7.75 8.71 17.57
CA LEU A 352 8.58 8.13 16.49
C LEU A 352 9.61 9.11 15.91
N SER A 353 9.28 10.40 15.82
CA SER A 353 10.17 11.46 15.31
C SER A 353 11.51 11.51 16.05
N ARG A 354 11.47 11.22 17.36
CA ARG A 354 12.66 11.11 18.22
C ARG A 354 13.55 9.96 17.81
N TYR A 355 12.99 8.77 17.57
CA TYR A 355 13.79 7.62 17.17
C TYR A 355 14.36 7.78 15.76
N ALA A 356 13.61 8.40 14.84
CA ALA A 356 14.14 8.77 13.53
C ALA A 356 15.37 9.68 13.65
N THR A 357 15.31 10.67 14.54
CA THR A 357 16.43 11.56 14.88
C THR A 357 17.59 10.80 15.52
N MET A 358 17.30 9.94 16.50
CA MET A 358 18.29 9.12 17.20
C MET A 358 19.05 8.19 16.25
N PHE A 359 18.36 7.63 15.25
CA PHE A 359 18.96 6.76 14.24
C PHE A 359 19.66 7.51 13.12
N LYS A 360 19.55 8.86 13.08
CA LYS A 360 19.97 9.70 11.95
C LYS A 360 19.34 9.24 10.63
N ASN A 361 18.09 8.79 10.67
CA ASN A 361 17.37 8.29 9.51
C ASN A 361 16.47 9.38 8.92
N HIS A 362 17.00 10.15 7.97
CA HIS A 362 16.26 11.23 7.31
C HIS A 362 15.23 10.76 6.25
N ARG A 363 15.20 9.45 5.95
CA ARG A 363 14.29 8.87 4.97
C ARG A 363 12.97 8.41 5.58
N ALA A 364 12.97 8.07 6.86
CA ALA A 364 11.74 7.80 7.60
C ALA A 364 10.98 9.11 7.85
N LYS A 365 9.70 9.15 7.50
CA LYS A 365 8.84 10.35 7.51
C LYS A 365 7.37 9.94 7.70
N PRO A 366 6.51 10.81 8.26
CA PRO A 366 5.11 10.47 8.51
C PRO A 366 4.32 10.25 7.21
N ASP A 367 4.71 10.94 6.12
CA ASP A 367 4.11 10.80 4.79
C ASP A 367 4.43 9.46 4.09
N CYS A 368 5.34 8.66 4.65
CA CYS A 368 5.72 7.33 4.17
C CYS A 368 6.11 7.26 2.68
N LYS A 369 6.60 8.36 2.07
CA LYS A 369 6.99 8.38 0.64
C LYS A 369 8.05 7.34 0.29
N ASP A 370 9.03 7.12 1.17
CA ASP A 370 9.95 5.97 1.08
C ASP A 370 9.39 4.81 1.91
N PHE A 371 8.48 4.04 1.32
CA PHE A 371 7.82 2.92 2.01
C PHE A 371 8.84 1.98 2.66
N ARG A 372 9.92 1.62 1.94
CA ARG A 372 10.93 0.68 2.45
C ARG A 372 11.67 1.22 3.67
N ALA A 373 12.11 2.48 3.62
CA ALA A 373 12.80 3.09 4.76
C ALA A 373 11.90 3.16 6.00
N ASN A 374 10.62 3.47 5.81
CA ASN A 374 9.64 3.53 6.89
C ASN A 374 9.35 2.14 7.47
N THR A 375 9.20 1.11 6.64
CA THR A 375 9.01 -0.28 7.09
C THR A 375 10.18 -0.79 7.94
N TYR A 376 11.43 -0.54 7.52
CA TYR A 376 12.60 -0.95 8.32
C TYR A 376 12.66 -0.21 9.64
N PHE A 377 12.52 1.12 9.60
CA PHE A 377 12.47 1.96 10.80
C PHE A 377 11.39 1.49 11.79
N PHE A 378 10.18 1.28 11.29
CA PHE A 378 9.03 0.83 12.07
C PHE A 378 9.30 -0.52 12.75
N ASN A 379 9.89 -1.47 12.01
CA ASN A 379 10.24 -2.79 12.53
C ASN A 379 11.37 -2.75 13.58
N ASP A 380 12.37 -1.88 13.41
CA ASP A 380 13.46 -1.72 14.38
C ASP A 380 12.97 -1.11 15.70
N VAL A 381 12.03 -0.14 15.62
CA VAL A 381 11.35 0.43 16.79
C VAL A 381 10.46 -0.61 17.47
N LEU A 382 9.67 -1.37 16.71
CA LEU A 382 8.84 -2.46 17.27
C LEU A 382 9.70 -3.49 18.01
N ASP A 383 10.83 -3.92 17.45
CA ASP A 383 11.75 -4.84 18.14
C ASP A 383 12.21 -4.28 19.49
N GLY A 384 12.56 -2.99 19.54
CA GLY A 384 12.92 -2.28 20.77
C GLY A 384 11.78 -2.19 21.80
N MET A 385 10.56 -1.92 21.33
CA MET A 385 9.37 -1.85 22.17
C MET A 385 9.02 -3.20 22.78
N VAL A 386 9.16 -4.30 22.03
CA VAL A 386 8.94 -5.65 22.57
C VAL A 386 9.87 -5.93 23.76
N PHE A 387 11.16 -5.62 23.67
CA PHE A 387 12.07 -5.81 24.82
C PHE A 387 11.64 -5.00 26.04
N SER A 388 11.28 -3.74 25.80
CA SER A 388 10.88 -2.81 26.84
C SER A 388 9.59 -3.27 27.53
N ALA A 389 8.65 -3.83 26.77
CA ALA A 389 7.41 -4.41 27.25
C ALA A 389 7.68 -5.61 28.16
N PHE A 390 8.49 -6.58 27.72
CA PHE A 390 8.86 -7.74 28.54
C PHE A 390 9.62 -7.36 29.80
N ALA A 391 10.57 -6.43 29.70
CA ALA A 391 11.34 -5.96 30.84
C ALA A 391 10.50 -5.20 31.87
N SER A 392 9.46 -4.50 31.40
CA SER A 392 8.58 -3.67 32.23
C SER A 392 7.38 -4.42 32.80
N HIS A 393 7.09 -5.63 32.32
CA HIS A 393 5.98 -6.43 32.79
C HIS A 393 6.06 -6.69 34.31
N GLU A 394 4.91 -6.73 34.98
CA GLU A 394 4.79 -6.82 36.44
C GLU A 394 5.56 -8.00 37.05
N ASP A 395 5.64 -9.11 36.31
CA ASP A 395 6.35 -10.34 36.70
C ASP A 395 7.89 -10.29 36.51
N VAL A 396 8.40 -9.32 35.75
CA VAL A 396 9.82 -9.26 35.33
C VAL A 396 10.54 -8.10 35.99
N GLN A 397 10.01 -6.89 35.84
CA GLN A 397 10.46 -5.64 36.45
C GLN A 397 11.97 -5.34 36.38
N VAL A 398 12.64 -5.63 35.26
CA VAL A 398 14.06 -5.29 35.06
C VAL A 398 14.24 -3.91 34.42
N SER A 399 15.42 -3.30 34.64
CA SER A 399 15.78 -1.96 34.16
C SER A 399 16.80 -1.96 33.01
N SER A 400 17.38 -3.11 32.66
CA SER A 400 18.37 -3.23 31.59
C SER A 400 18.12 -4.46 30.71
N PHE A 401 18.64 -4.40 29.47
CA PHE A 401 18.59 -5.52 28.54
C PHE A 401 19.41 -6.72 29.06
N GLU A 402 20.54 -6.47 29.69
CA GLU A 402 21.39 -7.49 30.31
C GLU A 402 20.67 -8.20 31.47
N ASP A 403 19.89 -7.47 32.26
CA ASP A 403 19.12 -8.07 33.36
C ASP A 403 17.91 -8.85 32.84
N LEU A 404 17.27 -8.40 31.76
CA LEU A 404 16.26 -9.20 31.05
C LEU A 404 16.86 -10.54 30.57
N LYS A 405 18.08 -10.51 30.02
CA LYS A 405 18.79 -11.71 29.60
C LYS A 405 19.03 -12.66 30.78
N LYS A 406 19.51 -12.16 31.92
CA LYS A 406 19.70 -12.94 33.16
C LYS A 406 18.38 -13.50 33.70
N TYR A 407 17.31 -12.71 33.64
CA TYR A 407 15.98 -13.15 34.06
C TYR A 407 15.49 -14.33 33.20
N LEU A 408 15.61 -14.24 31.88
CA LEU A 408 15.26 -15.33 30.97
C LEU A 408 16.14 -16.57 31.14
N GLU A 409 17.36 -16.46 31.67
CA GLU A 409 18.17 -17.62 32.05
C GLU A 409 17.67 -18.32 33.31
N LYS A 410 17.06 -17.55 34.23
CA LYS A 410 16.57 -18.01 35.54
C LYS A 410 15.08 -18.37 35.56
N LEU A 411 14.33 -18.02 34.51
CA LEU A 411 12.88 -18.24 34.43
C LEU A 411 12.59 -19.75 34.58
N ALA A 412 12.23 -20.15 35.81
CA ALA A 412 11.82 -21.50 36.16
C ALA A 412 10.34 -21.68 35.77
N LYS A 413 9.98 -22.92 35.40
CA LYS A 413 8.72 -23.43 34.81
C LYS A 413 7.37 -23.01 35.42
N LYS A 414 7.27 -22.04 36.34
CA LYS A 414 6.02 -21.64 37.04
C LYS A 414 5.14 -20.63 36.30
N LYS A 415 5.66 -19.85 35.33
CA LYS A 415 4.86 -18.97 34.46
C LYS A 415 5.38 -18.99 33.03
N SER A 416 4.48 -19.11 32.05
CA SER A 416 4.87 -19.23 30.65
C SER A 416 5.11 -17.85 30.02
N LEU A 417 6.13 -17.73 29.15
CA LEU A 417 6.32 -16.57 28.26
C LEU A 417 5.04 -16.20 27.49
N LYS A 418 4.20 -17.20 27.22
CA LYS A 418 2.89 -17.06 26.61
C LYS A 418 1.90 -16.26 27.48
N GLY A 419 1.96 -16.40 28.80
CA GLY A 419 1.17 -15.61 29.75
C GLY A 419 1.52 -14.12 29.66
N ILE A 420 2.81 -13.79 29.80
CA ILE A 420 3.32 -12.41 29.70
C ILE A 420 2.91 -11.79 28.35
N ALA A 421 3.13 -12.51 27.25
CA ALA A 421 2.77 -12.02 25.92
C ALA A 421 1.26 -11.81 25.72
N ARG A 422 0.41 -12.66 26.34
CA ARG A 422 -1.04 -12.52 26.27
C ARG A 422 -1.50 -11.24 26.98
N ASP A 423 -0.88 -10.93 28.11
CA ASP A 423 -1.23 -9.75 28.91
C ASP A 423 -0.71 -8.46 28.22
N LEU A 424 0.43 -8.52 27.54
CA LEU A 424 0.97 -7.43 26.70
C LEU A 424 0.17 -7.16 25.42
N PHE A 425 -0.60 -8.14 24.92
CA PHE A 425 -1.50 -7.97 23.77
C PHE A 425 -2.96 -8.06 24.20
N ASP A 426 -3.35 -7.23 25.17
CA ASP A 426 -4.76 -7.09 25.54
C ASP A 426 -5.39 -5.81 25.00
N ILE A 427 -6.33 -6.00 24.07
CA ILE A 427 -7.05 -4.93 23.39
C ILE A 427 -8.10 -4.29 24.32
N GLN A 428 -8.55 -5.03 25.34
CA GLN A 428 -9.59 -4.58 26.27
C GLN A 428 -9.02 -3.72 27.42
N ASN A 429 -7.86 -4.09 27.97
CA ASN A 429 -7.25 -3.38 29.11
C ASN A 429 -7.00 -1.89 28.84
N ILE A 430 -6.69 -1.50 27.61
CA ILE A 430 -6.46 -0.08 27.30
C ILE A 430 -7.74 0.75 27.25
N GLN A 431 -8.91 0.14 27.00
CA GLN A 431 -10.19 0.85 27.10
C GLN A 431 -10.47 1.21 28.55
N GLU A 432 -10.22 0.29 29.48
CA GLU A 432 -10.41 0.49 30.92
C GLU A 432 -9.47 1.58 31.47
N CYS A 433 -8.29 1.77 30.86
CA CYS A 433 -7.37 2.85 31.20
C CYS A 433 -7.78 4.23 30.64
N ARG A 434 -8.54 4.27 29.54
CA ARG A 434 -8.90 5.51 28.82
C ARG A 434 -10.29 6.02 29.13
N TYR A 435 -11.23 5.12 29.44
CA TYR A 435 -12.64 5.42 29.64
C TYR A 435 -13.08 4.90 31.01
N ASN A 436 -13.94 5.66 31.67
CA ASN A 436 -14.57 5.21 32.91
C ASN A 436 -15.69 4.19 32.62
N GLN A 437 -16.30 3.65 33.68
CA GLN A 437 -17.41 2.68 33.58
C GLN A 437 -18.65 3.22 32.83
N ASN A 438 -18.73 4.52 32.59
CA ASN A 438 -19.80 5.19 31.84
C ASN A 438 -19.34 5.62 30.42
N ASP A 439 -18.27 5.02 29.89
CA ASP A 439 -17.66 5.33 28.58
C ASP A 439 -17.22 6.79 28.39
N LYS A 440 -17.12 7.58 29.48
CA LYS A 440 -16.56 8.94 29.41
C LYS A 440 -15.04 8.87 29.48
N PRO A 441 -14.31 9.65 28.65
CA PRO A 441 -12.86 9.67 28.69
C PRO A 441 -12.39 10.13 30.08
N ILE A 442 -11.48 9.37 30.69
CA ILE A 442 -10.81 9.78 31.91
C ILE A 442 -9.93 11.00 31.54
N PRO A 443 -10.00 12.11 32.27
CA PRO A 443 -9.25 13.31 31.93
C PRO A 443 -7.74 13.07 32.03
N ALA A 444 -7.00 13.55 31.03
CA ALA A 444 -5.54 13.62 31.12
C ALA A 444 -5.16 14.80 32.03
N ARG A 445 -4.19 14.61 32.94
CA ARG A 445 -3.77 15.68 33.87
C ARG A 445 -3.03 16.77 33.06
N GLY A 446 -3.74 17.87 32.80
CA GLY A 446 -3.34 18.98 31.93
C GLY A 446 -4.53 19.66 31.22
N GLU A 447 -5.63 18.92 30.99
CA GLU A 447 -6.89 19.49 30.46
C GLU A 447 -7.73 20.17 31.55
N ALA A 448 -7.69 19.63 32.78
CA ALA A 448 -8.44 20.16 33.92
C ALA A 448 -7.97 21.54 34.45
N MET A 449 -6.84 22.06 33.95
CA MET A 449 -6.36 23.41 34.30
C MET A 449 -6.80 24.50 33.30
N VAL A 450 -7.46 24.14 32.19
CA VAL A 450 -7.92 25.12 31.18
C VAL A 450 -9.43 25.39 31.27
N SER A 451 -10.19 24.57 32.01
CA SER A 451 -11.63 24.79 32.21
C SER A 451 -11.98 25.89 33.23
N GLY A 452 -10.99 26.72 33.61
CA GLY A 452 -11.13 27.82 34.56
C GLY A 452 -11.00 29.20 33.95
N SER A 453 -11.50 29.45 32.72
CA SER A 453 -11.82 30.81 32.28
C SER A 453 -12.66 30.83 31.01
N SER A 454 -13.77 31.56 31.08
CA SER A 454 -14.63 32.06 30.00
C SER A 454 -15.57 31.08 29.30
N LYS A 455 -16.84 31.10 29.73
CA LYS A 455 -17.98 30.81 28.85
C LYS A 455 -18.18 32.01 27.93
N HIS A 456 -17.90 31.87 26.64
CA HIS A 456 -18.55 32.69 25.63
C HIS A 456 -19.31 31.79 24.65
N THR A 457 -20.62 31.99 24.67
CA THR A 457 -21.59 31.56 23.67
C THR A 457 -21.25 32.19 22.33
N VAL A 458 -21.14 31.39 21.27
CA VAL A 458 -21.17 31.90 19.89
C VAL A 458 -22.12 31.02 19.09
N SER A 459 -23.23 31.64 18.69
CA SER A 459 -24.06 31.26 17.56
C SER A 459 -23.72 32.20 16.39
N ASP A 460 -23.55 31.56 15.24
CA ASP A 460 -23.90 31.98 13.86
C ASP A 460 -23.28 33.24 13.21
N ASP A 461 -22.66 32.93 12.07
CA ASP A 461 -22.61 33.61 10.77
C ASP A 461 -21.80 34.91 10.50
N GLU A 462 -20.88 34.70 9.55
CA GLU A 462 -20.57 35.47 8.33
C GLU A 462 -19.87 36.84 8.34
N SER A 463 -18.78 36.85 7.55
CA SER A 463 -18.23 37.91 6.69
C SER A 463 -17.18 38.92 7.23
N GLY A 464 -15.92 38.66 6.87
CA GLY A 464 -15.20 39.41 5.81
C GLY A 464 -14.61 40.81 6.06
N GLY A 465 -13.25 40.89 6.08
CA GLY A 465 -12.40 42.00 5.56
C GLY A 465 -12.26 43.24 6.46
N GLU A 466 -11.19 44.04 6.50
CA GLU A 466 -9.89 44.28 5.83
C GLU A 466 -9.05 45.09 6.88
N GLY A 467 -7.73 45.33 6.85
CA GLY A 467 -6.68 45.27 5.85
C GLY A 467 -5.38 45.93 6.38
N SER A 468 -4.46 46.18 5.43
CA SER A 468 -3.14 46.86 5.46
C SER A 468 -1.96 46.08 6.10
N GLY A 469 -0.91 45.67 5.36
CA GLY A 469 -0.55 45.93 3.96
C GLY A 469 0.20 47.24 3.79
N ASP A 470 1.54 47.14 3.77
CA ASP A 470 2.53 47.96 3.04
C ASP A 470 3.93 47.50 3.48
N GLU A 471 4.98 47.45 2.67
CA GLU A 471 5.17 47.48 1.23
C GLU A 471 6.68 47.22 1.04
N SER A 472 7.06 46.42 0.05
CA SER A 472 8.32 46.55 -0.71
C SER A 472 8.30 45.60 -1.89
N ASP A 473 7.46 46.00 -2.84
CA ASP A 473 7.75 46.26 -4.24
C ASP A 473 8.82 45.49 -5.08
N PRO A 474 8.57 45.41 -6.40
CA PRO A 474 8.97 44.30 -7.25
C PRO A 474 9.74 44.75 -8.51
N LYS A 475 10.35 43.81 -9.24
CA LYS A 475 10.61 43.98 -10.70
C LYS A 475 10.46 42.63 -11.39
N THR A 476 9.34 42.37 -12.08
CA THR A 476 9.05 42.67 -13.51
C THR A 476 10.09 42.15 -14.50
N THR A 477 9.62 41.28 -15.40
CA THR A 477 9.68 41.44 -16.87
C THR A 477 9.02 40.22 -17.53
N THR A 478 7.79 40.36 -18.02
CA THR A 478 7.45 40.62 -19.44
C THR A 478 7.98 39.58 -20.42
N ALA A 479 7.03 38.81 -20.97
CA ALA A 479 7.15 38.18 -22.28
C ALA A 479 7.39 39.25 -23.37
N PRO A 480 8.09 38.94 -24.48
CA PRO A 480 7.97 39.72 -25.70
C PRO A 480 6.85 39.17 -26.60
N ALA A 481 6.15 40.13 -27.17
CA ALA A 481 5.02 39.99 -28.07
C ALA A 481 5.44 39.69 -29.51
N GLN A 482 4.43 39.27 -30.29
CA GLN A 482 4.20 39.50 -31.73
C GLN A 482 5.01 38.73 -32.79
N ALA A 483 4.31 37.90 -33.56
CA ALA A 483 3.93 38.26 -34.93
C ALA A 483 2.75 37.39 -35.40
N ALA A 484 1.64 38.05 -35.76
CA ALA A 484 0.54 37.50 -36.53
C ALA A 484 0.95 37.37 -38.00
N GLN A 485 0.38 36.42 -38.73
CA GLN A 485 0.01 36.59 -40.13
C GLN A 485 -1.04 35.56 -40.57
N ASP A 486 -2.00 36.07 -41.34
CA ASP A 486 -3.06 35.43 -42.12
C ASP A 486 -4.29 34.90 -41.35
N ALA A 487 -5.55 35.28 -41.59
CA ALA A 487 -6.30 36.21 -42.46
C ALA A 487 -7.81 35.95 -42.11
N PRO A 488 -8.84 36.60 -42.69
CA PRO A 488 -9.03 37.97 -43.16
C PRO A 488 -10.14 38.72 -42.36
N SER A 489 -10.27 40.00 -42.65
CA SER A 489 -11.06 41.04 -41.97
C SER A 489 -12.43 41.35 -42.59
N ILE A 490 -13.28 42.06 -41.80
CA ILE A 490 -14.41 42.99 -42.13
C ILE A 490 -15.85 42.42 -41.99
N PRO A 491 -16.88 43.15 -41.46
CA PRO A 491 -16.95 44.31 -40.54
C PRO A 491 -17.90 44.09 -39.30
N PRO A 492 -18.02 45.08 -38.39
CA PRO A 492 -18.89 45.03 -37.21
C PRO A 492 -20.22 45.79 -37.39
N GLU A 493 -21.31 45.25 -36.83
CA GLU A 493 -22.56 45.99 -36.60
C GLU A 493 -23.12 45.66 -35.19
N GLU A 494 -23.11 46.71 -34.36
CA GLU A 494 -24.08 47.15 -33.34
C GLU A 494 -25.04 46.12 -32.69
N PHE A 495 -24.98 45.97 -31.35
CA PHE A 495 -26.02 46.41 -30.39
C PHE A 495 -25.69 45.99 -28.93
N GLU A 496 -26.16 46.82 -27.99
CA GLU A 496 -25.75 47.00 -26.59
C GLU A 496 -25.95 45.84 -25.57
N PRO A 497 -25.26 45.90 -24.41
CA PRO A 497 -25.69 45.28 -23.16
C PRO A 497 -26.08 46.31 -22.07
N GLU A 498 -27.34 46.75 -22.05
CA GLU A 498 -27.96 47.35 -20.85
C GLU A 498 -28.38 46.24 -19.87
N SER A 499 -27.54 45.93 -18.87
CA SER A 499 -28.03 45.29 -17.62
C SER A 499 -27.03 45.21 -16.45
N LEU A 500 -25.81 45.76 -16.55
CA LEU A 500 -24.81 45.71 -15.46
C LEU A 500 -24.53 47.04 -14.74
N ASN A 501 -25.16 48.15 -15.14
CA ASN A 501 -24.93 49.48 -14.55
C ASN A 501 -25.88 49.88 -13.41
N ARG A 502 -26.88 49.06 -13.05
CA ARG A 502 -27.81 49.40 -11.94
C ARG A 502 -27.35 48.99 -10.53
N VAL A 503 -26.29 48.20 -10.39
CA VAL A 503 -25.84 47.75 -9.05
C VAL A 503 -24.62 48.53 -8.53
N ARG A 504 -23.95 49.32 -9.37
CA ARG A 504 -22.76 50.11 -8.97
C ARG A 504 -23.04 51.56 -8.58
N GLN A 505 -24.23 52.11 -8.83
CA GLN A 505 -24.55 53.52 -8.55
C GLN A 505 -25.11 53.79 -7.14
N ALA A 506 -25.30 52.79 -6.29
CA ALA A 506 -25.89 52.99 -4.96
C ALA A 506 -24.88 53.16 -3.79
N ARG A 507 -23.57 53.15 -4.03
CA ARG A 507 -22.57 53.11 -2.94
C ARG A 507 -21.52 54.22 -2.91
N LYS A 508 -21.69 55.30 -3.68
CA LYS A 508 -20.78 56.47 -3.71
C LYS A 508 -21.52 57.81 -3.73
N ARG A 509 -22.30 58.07 -2.69
CA ARG A 509 -22.75 59.39 -2.17
C ARG A 509 -23.04 59.13 -0.69
N ALA A 510 -22.50 59.78 0.32
CA ALA A 510 -21.83 61.05 0.44
C ALA A 510 -20.93 61.01 1.68
N THR A 511 -19.84 61.77 1.65
CA THR A 511 -19.10 62.21 2.83
C THR A 511 -19.12 63.74 2.87
N VAL A 512 -18.93 64.27 4.08
CA VAL A 512 -18.66 65.65 4.50
C VAL A 512 -19.89 66.47 4.94
N GLU A 513 -20.02 66.73 6.24
CA GLU A 513 -19.90 68.07 6.89
C GLU A 513 -20.13 68.04 8.42
N ASP A 514 -19.18 68.66 9.12
CA ASP A 514 -19.13 69.50 10.34
C ASP A 514 -20.06 69.39 11.59
N ASP A 515 -19.34 69.39 12.73
CA ASP A 515 -19.47 70.20 13.97
C ASP A 515 -20.69 70.20 14.93
N THR A 516 -20.31 70.22 16.22
CA THR A 516 -20.95 70.77 17.45
C THR A 516 -21.84 69.91 18.40
N GLU A 517 -21.48 70.05 19.70
CA GLU A 517 -22.29 70.03 20.94
C GLU A 517 -22.62 68.72 21.71
N ARG A 518 -22.22 68.71 23.00
CA ARG A 518 -22.74 67.86 24.10
C ARG A 518 -24.10 68.38 24.58
N PRO A 519 -24.99 67.53 25.13
CA PRO A 519 -25.21 67.57 26.60
C PRO A 519 -25.61 66.23 27.27
N ASP A 520 -25.13 66.10 28.52
CA ASP A 520 -25.72 65.57 29.78
C ASP A 520 -26.52 64.24 29.93
N LEU A 521 -26.23 63.65 31.10
CA LEU A 521 -26.75 62.44 31.78
C LEU A 521 -28.28 62.42 32.01
N PRO A 522 -28.85 61.25 32.37
CA PRO A 522 -29.10 60.99 33.80
C PRO A 522 -28.86 59.53 34.26
N ALA A 523 -28.49 59.36 35.53
CA ALA A 523 -28.63 58.14 36.34
C ALA A 523 -29.99 58.17 37.09
N PRO A 524 -30.34 57.27 38.05
CA PRO A 524 -29.95 55.88 38.38
C PRO A 524 -31.20 54.96 38.54
N ILE A 525 -31.08 53.73 39.06
CA ILE A 525 -31.94 53.14 40.13
C ILE A 525 -31.35 51.81 40.63
N GLU A 526 -31.31 51.68 41.95
CA GLU A 526 -30.73 50.61 42.78
C GLU A 526 -31.63 49.38 42.97
N GLY A 527 -31.00 48.23 43.26
CA GLY A 527 -31.33 47.39 44.42
C GLY A 527 -32.22 46.15 44.22
N ARG A 528 -31.64 44.95 44.44
CA ARG A 528 -32.18 43.91 45.36
C ARG A 528 -31.25 42.69 45.50
N GLY A 529 -30.71 42.50 46.72
CA GLY A 529 -30.78 41.25 47.47
C GLY A 529 -29.77 40.14 47.16
N VAL A 530 -28.74 40.06 47.99
CA VAL A 530 -27.77 38.95 48.17
C VAL A 530 -28.44 37.74 48.84
N ALA A 531 -28.12 36.52 48.41
CA ALA A 531 -28.30 35.29 49.19
C ALA A 531 -26.93 34.59 49.32
N GLU A 532 -26.65 34.19 50.55
CA GLU A 532 -25.35 33.84 51.11
C GLU A 532 -24.83 32.45 50.70
N ASP A 533 -23.51 32.29 50.87
CA ASP A 533 -22.68 31.10 50.71
C ASP A 533 -23.29 29.78 51.22
N GLU A 534 -23.33 28.78 50.35
CA GLU A 534 -23.10 27.39 50.75
C GLU A 534 -21.73 26.97 50.21
N THR A 535 -20.75 26.89 51.11
CA THR A 535 -19.45 26.28 50.87
C THR A 535 -19.64 24.82 50.48
N ALA A 536 -19.72 24.53 49.19
CA ALA A 536 -19.64 23.18 48.66
C ALA A 536 -18.22 22.66 48.88
N GLU A 537 -18.12 21.72 49.81
CA GLU A 537 -16.95 20.94 50.16
C GLU A 537 -16.19 20.48 48.91
N MET A 538 -14.88 20.76 48.87
CA MET A 538 -13.97 20.16 47.89
C MET A 538 -13.97 18.65 48.09
N ASP A 539 -14.65 17.95 47.19
CA ASP A 539 -14.69 16.50 47.12
C ASP A 539 -13.28 15.98 46.79
N ASP A 540 -12.56 15.54 47.83
CA ASP A 540 -11.17 15.12 47.82
C ASP A 540 -11.01 13.69 47.24
N THR A 541 -11.60 13.46 46.05
CA THR A 541 -11.40 12.21 45.33
C THR A 541 -10.06 12.25 44.58
N PRO A 542 -9.18 11.24 44.75
CA PRO A 542 -7.91 11.21 44.02
C PRO A 542 -8.20 11.03 42.53
N TRP A 543 -8.06 12.10 41.76
CA TRP A 543 -8.14 12.04 40.30
C TRP A 543 -7.08 11.05 39.78
N VAL A 544 -7.50 9.87 39.34
CA VAL A 544 -6.64 8.87 38.70
C VAL A 544 -6.17 9.44 37.36
N SER A 545 -5.05 10.16 37.37
CA SER A 545 -4.47 10.76 36.17
C SER A 545 -3.94 9.70 35.21
N ARG A 546 -4.31 9.81 33.92
CA ARG A 546 -3.85 8.94 32.83
C ARG A 546 -2.34 9.08 32.54
N ASP A 547 -1.65 7.96 32.34
CA ASP A 547 -0.25 7.92 31.90
C ASP A 547 -0.19 7.88 30.36
N ILE A 548 -0.12 9.06 29.74
CA ILE A 548 -0.13 9.23 28.28
C ILE A 548 1.05 8.50 27.62
N THR A 549 2.22 8.45 28.28
CA THR A 549 3.41 7.82 27.72
C THR A 549 3.22 6.30 27.63
N PHE A 550 2.73 5.71 28.72
CA PHE A 550 2.39 4.29 28.75
C PHE A 550 1.33 3.93 27.71
N GLU A 551 0.25 4.70 27.65
CA GLU A 551 -0.84 4.48 26.68
C GLU A 551 -0.35 4.55 25.23
N ASN A 552 0.43 5.57 24.89
CA ASN A 552 0.94 5.77 23.53
C ASN A 552 1.85 4.59 23.11
N ASN A 553 2.77 4.16 23.99
CA ASN A 553 3.67 3.05 23.70
C ASN A 553 2.93 1.71 23.59
N PHE A 554 1.92 1.48 24.44
CA PHE A 554 1.12 0.26 24.41
C PHE A 554 0.26 0.16 23.15
N LEU A 555 -0.40 1.25 22.75
CA LEU A 555 -1.17 1.30 21.50
C LEU A 555 -0.29 1.07 20.28
N PHE A 556 0.89 1.69 20.26
CA PHE A 556 1.86 1.45 19.19
C PHE A 556 2.27 -0.02 19.13
N LEU A 557 2.63 -0.64 20.26
CA LEU A 557 3.04 -2.05 20.30
C LEU A 557 1.95 -2.95 19.70
N LYS A 558 0.68 -2.70 20.03
CA LYS A 558 -0.47 -3.43 19.49
C LYS A 558 -0.58 -3.26 17.97
N ASP A 559 -0.68 -2.04 17.48
CA ASP A 559 -0.90 -1.78 16.04
C ASP A 559 0.29 -2.25 15.21
N ALA A 560 1.50 -2.11 15.74
CA ALA A 560 2.73 -2.57 15.10
C ALA A 560 2.83 -4.10 15.04
N LEU A 561 2.38 -4.83 16.06
CA LEU A 561 2.34 -6.30 16.03
C LEU A 561 1.34 -6.81 14.97
N VAL A 562 0.19 -6.15 14.81
CA VAL A 562 -0.78 -6.50 13.75
C VAL A 562 -0.21 -6.19 12.36
N TYR A 563 0.50 -5.06 12.20
CA TYR A 563 1.19 -4.75 10.95
C TYR A 563 2.25 -5.81 10.60
N ARG A 564 3.07 -6.22 11.57
CA ARG A 564 4.05 -7.29 11.39
C ARG A 564 3.41 -8.65 11.05
N GLU A 565 2.22 -8.93 11.60
CA GLU A 565 1.45 -10.12 11.25
C GLU A 565 1.04 -10.11 9.77
N TYR A 566 0.63 -8.96 9.23
CA TYR A 566 0.36 -8.83 7.80
C TYR A 566 1.61 -9.11 6.97
N GLU A 567 2.75 -8.50 7.31
CA GLU A 567 4.00 -8.73 6.60
C GLU A 567 4.38 -10.22 6.59
N ASP A 568 4.33 -10.88 7.74
CA ASP A 568 4.65 -12.31 7.84
C ASP A 568 3.68 -13.19 7.07
N ALA A 569 2.37 -12.88 7.11
CA ALA A 569 1.34 -13.60 6.37
C ALA A 569 1.54 -13.48 4.86
N VAL A 570 1.87 -12.28 4.36
CA VAL A 570 2.25 -12.05 2.96
C VAL A 570 3.47 -12.87 2.59
N HIS A 571 4.58 -12.76 3.34
CA HIS A 571 5.81 -13.48 3.02
C HIS A 571 5.60 -15.01 3.01
N CYS A 572 4.87 -15.54 3.99
CA CYS A 572 4.57 -16.98 4.07
C CYS A 572 3.53 -17.45 3.05
N GLY A 573 2.74 -16.54 2.47
CA GLY A 573 1.69 -16.86 1.52
C GLY A 573 0.43 -17.42 2.17
N ASP A 574 0.04 -16.95 3.35
CA ASP A 574 -1.18 -17.41 4.04
C ASP A 574 -2.28 -16.36 3.95
N THR A 575 -3.16 -16.51 2.96
CA THR A 575 -4.21 -15.51 2.67
C THR A 575 -5.35 -15.54 3.69
N GLY A 576 -5.48 -16.63 4.46
CA GLY A 576 -6.42 -16.72 5.57
C GLY A 576 -5.98 -15.89 6.76
N ARG A 577 -4.66 -15.78 6.99
CA ARG A 577 -4.08 -14.84 7.96
C ARG A 577 -4.23 -13.40 7.49
N ILE A 578 -3.98 -13.13 6.21
CA ILE A 578 -4.22 -11.80 5.61
C ILE A 578 -5.67 -11.35 5.81
N GLU A 579 -6.65 -12.21 5.51
CA GLU A 579 -8.08 -11.88 5.71
C GLU A 579 -8.39 -11.45 7.16
N LYS A 580 -7.78 -12.10 8.15
CA LYS A 580 -7.97 -11.71 9.56
C LYS A 580 -7.39 -10.33 9.86
N VAL A 581 -6.23 -10.00 9.31
CA VAL A 581 -5.63 -8.68 9.48
C VAL A 581 -6.43 -7.61 8.74
N LEU A 582 -6.91 -7.90 7.52
CA LEU A 582 -7.77 -6.98 6.77
C LEU A 582 -9.02 -6.60 7.57
N ARG A 583 -9.67 -7.57 8.25
CA ARG A 583 -10.81 -7.27 9.14
C ARG A 583 -10.42 -6.35 10.30
N TYR A 584 -9.25 -6.54 10.92
CA TYR A 584 -8.76 -5.64 11.97
C TYR A 584 -8.54 -4.22 11.40
N TRP A 585 -7.89 -4.12 10.24
CA TRP A 585 -7.64 -2.83 9.58
C TRP A 585 -8.92 -2.15 9.13
N THR A 586 -9.94 -2.87 8.66
CA THR A 586 -11.23 -2.28 8.30
C THR A 586 -11.86 -1.57 9.49
N VAL A 587 -11.81 -2.18 10.68
CA VAL A 587 -12.26 -1.53 11.92
C VAL A 587 -11.38 -0.33 12.25
N MET A 588 -10.06 -0.51 12.29
CA MET A 588 -9.08 0.53 12.59
C MET A 588 -9.26 1.79 11.71
N TYR A 589 -9.52 1.62 10.42
CA TYR A 589 -9.71 2.72 9.46
C TYR A 589 -10.93 3.58 9.76
N GLN A 590 -12.02 3.01 10.29
CA GLN A 590 -13.20 3.78 10.67
C GLN A 590 -12.92 4.71 11.86
N GLY A 591 -11.84 4.46 12.61
CA GLY A 591 -11.38 5.36 13.66
C GLY A 591 -10.60 6.57 13.13
N THR A 592 -10.22 6.58 11.85
CA THR A 592 -9.44 7.66 11.24
C THR A 592 -10.34 8.77 10.68
N LYS A 593 -9.76 9.93 10.38
CA LYS A 593 -10.45 11.02 9.65
C LYS A 593 -10.32 10.90 8.13
N LEU A 594 -9.83 9.78 7.61
CA LEU A 594 -9.69 9.58 6.17
C LEU A 594 -11.05 9.27 5.53
N ALA A 595 -11.25 9.71 4.29
CA ALA A 595 -12.52 9.50 3.58
C ALA A 595 -12.47 8.37 2.53
N ASN A 596 -11.30 8.12 1.93
CA ASN A 596 -11.18 7.26 0.75
C ASN A 596 -10.99 5.78 1.14
N TYR A 597 -9.83 5.43 1.69
CA TYR A 597 -9.48 4.05 2.07
C TYR A 597 -10.46 3.35 3.04
N PRO A 598 -11.11 4.04 4.00
CA PRO A 598 -12.10 3.38 4.86
C PRO A 598 -13.30 2.79 4.11
N LYS A 599 -13.72 3.42 3.00
CA LYS A 599 -14.81 2.90 2.15
C LYS A 599 -14.38 1.66 1.38
N GLU A 600 -13.19 1.68 0.79
CA GLU A 600 -12.62 0.54 0.07
C GLU A 600 -12.41 -0.67 0.99
N MET A 601 -11.99 -0.43 2.23
CA MET A 601 -11.81 -1.48 3.24
C MET A 601 -13.14 -2.10 3.69
N ILE A 602 -14.23 -1.33 3.73
CA ILE A 602 -15.57 -1.87 3.94
C ILE A 602 -15.98 -2.71 2.73
N HIS A 603 -15.78 -2.19 1.51
CA HIS A 603 -16.12 -2.89 0.27
C HIS A 603 -15.39 -4.24 0.15
N LEU A 604 -14.06 -4.26 0.31
CA LEU A 604 -13.28 -5.51 0.23
C LEU A 604 -13.72 -6.54 1.28
N VAL A 605 -13.99 -6.12 2.51
CA VAL A 605 -14.50 -7.05 3.55
C VAL A 605 -15.93 -7.48 3.27
N ALA A 606 -16.78 -6.61 2.72
CA ALA A 606 -18.12 -6.96 2.26
C ALA A 606 -18.08 -8.02 1.15
N CYS A 607 -17.15 -7.88 0.20
CA CYS A 607 -16.83 -8.86 -0.82
C CYS A 607 -16.45 -10.22 -0.25
N LEU A 608 -15.50 -10.25 0.69
CA LEU A 608 -15.07 -11.49 1.34
C LEU A 608 -16.13 -12.13 2.24
N LEU A 609 -17.10 -11.37 2.72
CA LEU A 609 -18.16 -11.82 3.63
C LEU A 609 -19.39 -12.35 2.91
N LYS A 610 -19.90 -11.62 1.91
CA LYS A 610 -21.21 -11.91 1.29
C LYS A 610 -21.34 -11.61 -0.20
N ILE A 611 -20.64 -10.61 -0.74
CA ILE A 611 -20.85 -10.21 -2.16
C ILE A 611 -20.20 -11.22 -3.11
N TRP A 612 -19.01 -11.74 -2.79
CA TRP A 612 -18.41 -12.79 -3.60
C TRP A 612 -18.92 -14.17 -3.18
N GLY A 613 -19.44 -14.91 -4.15
CA GLY A 613 -19.72 -16.33 -4.04
C GLY A 613 -18.46 -17.13 -3.71
N ALA A 614 -18.63 -18.40 -3.33
CA ALA A 614 -17.54 -19.24 -2.84
C ALA A 614 -16.37 -19.36 -3.83
N ASP A 615 -16.67 -19.46 -5.14
CA ASP A 615 -15.66 -19.60 -6.19
C ASP A 615 -14.87 -18.31 -6.42
N LEU A 616 -15.53 -17.16 -6.58
CA LEU A 616 -14.86 -15.87 -6.75
C LEU A 616 -14.02 -15.51 -5.52
N ARG A 617 -14.56 -15.75 -4.32
CA ARG A 617 -13.82 -15.58 -3.06
C ARG A 617 -12.59 -16.48 -2.98
N ALA A 618 -12.71 -17.74 -3.38
CA ALA A 618 -11.59 -18.67 -3.40
C ALA A 618 -10.54 -18.25 -4.45
N MET A 619 -10.98 -17.80 -5.63
CA MET A 619 -10.11 -17.33 -6.70
C MET A 619 -9.27 -16.14 -6.24
N TRP A 620 -9.89 -15.13 -5.62
CA TRP A 620 -9.15 -13.98 -5.07
C TRP A 620 -8.17 -14.41 -3.98
N LEU A 621 -8.59 -15.23 -3.01
CA LEU A 621 -7.71 -15.68 -1.93
C LEU A 621 -6.57 -16.59 -2.38
N ASP A 622 -6.69 -17.27 -3.51
CA ASP A 622 -5.62 -18.13 -4.02
C ASP A 622 -4.64 -17.34 -4.91
N ASN A 623 -5.03 -16.14 -5.40
CA ASN A 623 -4.28 -15.38 -6.40
C ASN A 623 -3.97 -13.91 -6.02
N CYS A 624 -4.35 -13.42 -4.84
CA CYS A 624 -4.04 -12.05 -4.40
C CYS A 624 -2.55 -11.83 -4.05
N LEU A 625 -1.75 -12.90 -4.06
CA LEU A 625 -0.30 -12.87 -3.90
C LEU A 625 0.37 -13.52 -5.12
N VAL A 626 1.55 -13.01 -5.48
CA VAL A 626 2.39 -13.53 -6.56
C VAL A 626 3.73 -14.05 -6.03
N ASN A 627 4.21 -15.14 -6.62
CA ASN A 627 5.51 -15.72 -6.30
C ASN A 627 6.31 -15.95 -7.59
N MET A 628 7.33 -15.14 -7.85
CA MET A 628 8.07 -15.23 -9.11
C MET A 628 9.04 -16.41 -9.19
N VAL A 629 9.36 -17.04 -8.06
CA VAL A 629 10.42 -18.06 -7.98
C VAL A 629 9.87 -19.43 -7.56
N GLY A 630 8.64 -19.50 -7.06
CA GLY A 630 8.06 -20.69 -6.44
C GLY A 630 8.77 -21.09 -5.15
N ARG A 631 9.28 -20.12 -4.38
CA ARG A 631 10.00 -20.37 -3.11
C ARG A 631 9.21 -19.90 -1.91
N LYS A 632 9.28 -20.65 -0.81
CA LYS A 632 8.70 -20.23 0.48
C LYS A 632 9.34 -18.91 0.92
N GLY A 633 8.53 -17.96 1.40
CA GLY A 633 9.02 -16.65 1.83
C GLY A 633 9.21 -15.62 0.70
N ALA A 634 8.88 -15.96 -0.56
CA ALA A 634 9.08 -15.11 -1.72
C ALA A 634 7.77 -14.59 -2.34
N ASN A 635 6.67 -14.69 -1.59
CA ASN A 635 5.37 -14.17 -1.99
C ASN A 635 5.34 -12.64 -1.80
N LEU A 636 4.64 -11.96 -2.71
CA LEU A 636 4.46 -10.51 -2.73
C LEU A 636 2.99 -10.20 -3.04
N PRO A 637 2.43 -9.07 -2.58
CA PRO A 637 1.14 -8.61 -3.07
C PRO A 637 1.15 -8.43 -4.58
N LEU A 638 0.02 -8.74 -5.23
CA LEU A 638 -0.14 -8.65 -6.68
C LEU A 638 0.23 -7.25 -7.22
N ASP A 639 -0.31 -6.20 -6.64
CA ASP A 639 -0.05 -4.80 -7.04
C ASP A 639 1.39 -4.33 -6.75
N LEU A 640 2.08 -4.87 -5.74
CA LEU A 640 3.52 -4.60 -5.53
C LEU A 640 4.38 -5.05 -6.72
N PHE A 641 3.92 -6.07 -7.46
CA PHE A 641 4.61 -6.48 -8.67
C PHE A 641 4.43 -5.47 -9.80
N CYS A 642 3.30 -4.75 -9.86
CA CYS A 642 3.11 -3.68 -10.85
C CYS A 642 4.16 -2.58 -10.66
N GLU A 643 4.45 -2.19 -9.41
CA GLU A 643 5.51 -1.22 -9.08
C GLU A 643 6.90 -1.69 -9.55
N TYR A 644 7.16 -3.01 -9.55
CA TYR A 644 8.38 -3.56 -10.15
C TYR A 644 8.41 -3.32 -11.68
N VAL A 645 7.30 -3.61 -12.36
CA VAL A 645 7.12 -3.41 -13.81
C VAL A 645 7.31 -1.94 -14.17
N LEU A 646 6.62 -1.04 -13.47
CA LEU A 646 6.72 0.41 -13.62
C LEU A 646 8.17 0.90 -13.48
N ARG A 647 8.88 0.46 -12.44
CA ARG A 647 10.28 0.83 -12.23
C ARG A 647 11.18 0.34 -13.36
N GLU A 648 10.95 -0.85 -13.90
CA GLU A 648 11.73 -1.37 -15.01
C GLU A 648 11.41 -0.63 -16.33
N LEU A 649 10.17 -0.20 -16.54
CA LEU A 649 9.77 0.66 -17.66
C LEU A 649 10.41 2.03 -17.59
N LYS A 650 10.36 2.69 -16.42
CA LYS A 650 10.94 4.02 -16.17
C LYS A 650 12.45 4.04 -16.45
N LYS A 651 13.20 3.01 -16.00
CA LYS A 651 14.65 2.89 -16.28
C LYS A 651 15.00 2.78 -17.76
N ARG A 652 14.07 2.28 -18.58
CA ARG A 652 14.29 1.97 -20.01
C ARG A 652 13.74 3.04 -20.94
N LYS A 653 13.09 4.06 -20.39
CA LYS A 653 12.52 5.12 -21.19
C LYS A 653 13.62 6.07 -21.68
N ASN A 654 13.60 6.38 -22.97
CA ASN A 654 14.39 7.47 -23.51
C ASN A 654 13.64 8.80 -23.28
N PRO A 655 14.21 9.81 -22.60
CA PRO A 655 13.58 11.12 -22.41
C PRO A 655 13.31 11.87 -23.71
N THR A 656 14.07 11.58 -24.77
CA THR A 656 13.91 12.21 -26.09
C THR A 656 13.21 11.26 -27.05
N SER A 657 12.16 10.57 -26.61
CA SER A 657 11.48 9.59 -27.44
C SER A 657 10.74 10.27 -28.61
N ASN A 658 11.06 9.85 -29.83
CA ASN A 658 10.18 10.07 -30.99
C ASN A 658 9.11 8.97 -31.05
N LEU A 659 8.10 9.13 -31.93
CA LEU A 659 6.97 8.19 -32.06
C LEU A 659 7.42 6.72 -32.19
N TYR A 660 8.43 6.45 -33.02
CA TYR A 660 8.96 5.10 -33.23
C TYR A 660 9.59 4.50 -31.95
N SER A 661 10.43 5.28 -31.26
CA SER A 661 11.05 4.84 -30.01
C SER A 661 10.04 4.69 -28.87
N GLY A 662 8.97 5.49 -28.89
CA GLY A 662 7.82 5.35 -28.00
C GLY A 662 7.07 4.04 -28.24
N TYR A 663 6.79 3.71 -29.51
CA TYR A 663 6.15 2.46 -29.91
C TYR A 663 7.01 1.23 -29.54
N TYR A 664 8.31 1.28 -29.81
CA TYR A 664 9.24 0.22 -29.41
C TYR A 664 9.24 0.02 -27.89
N TRP A 665 9.33 1.10 -27.12
CA TRP A 665 9.30 1.00 -25.66
C TRP A 665 7.95 0.46 -25.13
N SER A 666 6.83 0.97 -25.64
CA SER A 666 5.49 0.55 -25.19
C SER A 666 5.17 -0.89 -25.61
N ARG A 667 5.34 -1.27 -26.88
CA ARG A 667 4.88 -2.59 -27.37
C ARG A 667 5.94 -3.67 -27.41
N THR A 668 7.22 -3.30 -27.43
CA THR A 668 8.32 -4.28 -27.48
C THR A 668 8.93 -4.48 -26.11
N ILE A 669 9.35 -3.41 -25.43
CA ILE A 669 10.03 -3.52 -24.14
C ILE A 669 9.04 -3.91 -23.04
N ALA A 670 7.85 -3.30 -23.00
CA ALA A 670 6.88 -3.59 -21.94
C ALA A 670 6.45 -5.05 -21.92
N ARG A 671 6.11 -5.64 -23.08
CA ARG A 671 5.64 -7.03 -23.19
C ARG A 671 6.60 -8.07 -22.61
N GLN A 672 7.91 -7.81 -22.64
CA GLN A 672 8.93 -8.82 -22.31
C GLN A 672 9.66 -8.56 -20.98
N ILE A 673 9.15 -7.70 -20.10
CA ILE A 673 9.78 -7.40 -18.80
C ILE A 673 10.01 -8.68 -17.99
N MET A 674 9.07 -9.63 -18.08
CA MET A 674 9.17 -10.93 -17.41
C MET A 674 10.30 -11.79 -17.95
N VAL A 675 10.45 -11.84 -19.27
CA VAL A 675 11.55 -12.56 -19.92
C VAL A 675 12.89 -11.91 -19.60
N MET A 676 12.95 -10.58 -19.56
CA MET A 676 14.14 -9.84 -19.13
C MET A 676 14.51 -10.12 -17.67
N LEU A 677 13.54 -10.23 -16.77
CA LEU A 677 13.77 -10.63 -15.38
C LEU A 677 14.30 -12.06 -15.29
N ALA A 678 13.66 -13.01 -15.98
CA ALA A 678 14.08 -14.41 -16.02
C ALA A 678 15.49 -14.56 -16.60
N SER A 679 15.81 -13.88 -17.71
CA SER A 679 17.13 -13.85 -18.33
C SER A 679 18.22 -13.38 -17.37
N ARG A 680 18.01 -12.25 -16.68
CA ARG A 680 18.97 -11.74 -15.69
C ARG A 680 19.17 -12.71 -14.53
N GLN A 681 18.09 -13.24 -13.96
CA GLN A 681 18.18 -14.22 -12.88
C GLN A 681 18.90 -15.50 -13.32
N GLY A 682 18.60 -15.99 -14.53
CA GLY A 682 19.27 -17.14 -15.13
C GLY A 682 20.77 -16.91 -15.27
N MET A 683 21.17 -15.74 -15.79
CA MET A 683 22.57 -15.36 -15.94
C MET A 683 23.30 -15.28 -14.58
N TYR A 684 22.67 -14.68 -13.57
CA TYR A 684 23.27 -14.60 -12.22
C TYR A 684 23.44 -15.98 -11.57
N ARG A 685 22.47 -16.88 -11.76
CA ARG A 685 22.55 -18.26 -11.26
C ARG A 685 23.65 -19.04 -11.99
N ALA A 686 23.66 -18.99 -13.32
CA ALA A 686 24.61 -19.73 -14.15
C ALA A 686 26.07 -19.30 -13.92
N THR A 687 26.30 -18.01 -13.70
CA THR A 687 27.65 -17.45 -13.46
C THR A 687 28.06 -17.46 -11.99
N ASN A 688 27.14 -17.80 -11.08
CA ASN A 688 27.28 -17.55 -9.64
C ASN A 688 27.72 -16.12 -9.33
N ALA A 689 27.33 -15.16 -10.19
CA ALA A 689 27.61 -13.75 -9.98
C ALA A 689 26.88 -13.31 -8.70
N SER A 690 27.53 -12.48 -7.90
CA SER A 690 26.78 -11.74 -6.91
C SER A 690 25.82 -10.86 -7.68
N VAL A 691 24.53 -11.19 -7.65
CA VAL A 691 23.50 -10.17 -7.77
C VAL A 691 23.95 -9.09 -6.81
N GLY A 692 24.17 -7.88 -7.31
CA GLY A 692 24.37 -6.73 -6.46
C GLY A 692 23.12 -6.63 -5.61
N ASN A 693 23.09 -7.40 -4.53
CA ASN A 693 22.12 -7.25 -3.51
C ASN A 693 22.46 -5.84 -3.03
N GLN A 694 21.63 -4.90 -3.45
CA GLN A 694 20.97 -4.08 -2.47
C GLN A 694 20.32 -5.04 -1.45
N ARG A 695 21.15 -5.73 -0.65
CA ARG A 695 20.98 -5.66 0.78
C ARG A 695 21.04 -4.15 0.97
N THR A 696 19.88 -3.50 0.88
CA THR A 696 19.63 -2.28 1.63
C THR A 696 20.36 -2.54 2.90
N VAL A 697 21.47 -1.81 3.08
CA VAL A 697 22.41 -1.99 4.18
C VAL A 697 21.51 -2.27 5.36
N GLY A 698 21.53 -3.51 5.85
CA GLY A 698 20.81 -3.86 7.05
C GLY A 698 21.54 -3.06 8.10
N MET A 699 21.15 -1.79 8.22
CA MET A 699 21.74 -0.79 9.08
C MET A 699 21.53 -1.35 10.45
N ASN A 700 22.53 -2.05 10.98
CA ASN A 700 22.70 -2.35 12.39
C ASN A 700 21.38 -2.46 13.20
N SER A 701 20.42 -3.28 12.74
CA SER A 701 19.06 -3.33 13.33
C SER A 701 19.13 -3.64 14.82
N LYS A 702 20.10 -4.49 15.19
CA LYS A 702 20.35 -4.82 16.59
C LYS A 702 20.69 -3.60 17.45
N SER A 703 21.58 -2.71 17.01
CA SER A 703 21.94 -1.55 17.83
C SER A 703 20.82 -0.52 17.89
N GLN A 704 20.07 -0.36 16.79
CA GLN A 704 18.91 0.54 16.74
C GLN A 704 17.79 0.08 17.67
N SER A 705 17.42 -1.20 17.64
CA SER A 705 16.42 -1.75 18.57
C SER A 705 16.87 -1.70 20.03
N LEU A 706 18.16 -1.94 20.32
CA LEU A 706 18.70 -1.81 21.68
C LEU A 706 18.71 -0.34 22.17
N MET A 707 18.97 0.61 21.27
CA MET A 707 18.87 2.04 21.57
C MET A 707 17.44 2.44 21.98
N VAL A 708 16.43 1.96 21.25
CA VAL A 708 15.01 2.14 21.61
C VAL A 708 14.72 1.50 22.96
N CYS A 709 15.16 0.25 23.17
CA CYS A 709 14.92 -0.46 24.42
C CYS A 709 15.47 0.31 25.63
N ARG A 710 16.71 0.79 25.54
CA ARG A 710 17.33 1.60 26.59
C ARG A 710 16.53 2.87 26.87
N SER A 711 16.16 3.61 25.83
CA SER A 711 15.39 4.85 25.93
C SER A 711 14.06 4.64 26.67
N VAL A 712 13.30 3.61 26.29
CA VAL A 712 12.00 3.33 26.89
C VAL A 712 12.13 2.86 28.34
N LEU A 713 13.17 2.07 28.67
CA LEU A 713 13.41 1.62 30.05
C LEU A 713 13.85 2.74 30.97
N GLU A 714 14.72 3.65 30.51
CA GLU A 714 15.13 4.85 31.25
C GLU A 714 13.92 5.74 31.60
N GLU A 715 12.95 5.82 30.69
CA GLU A 715 11.72 6.59 30.88
C GLU A 715 10.61 5.85 31.63
N LYS A 716 10.85 4.57 31.95
CA LYS A 716 9.85 3.62 32.45
C LYS A 716 8.62 3.54 31.55
N GLY A 717 8.74 3.85 30.25
CA GLY A 717 7.66 4.14 29.31
C GLY A 717 6.66 3.00 29.07
N MET A 718 6.95 1.79 29.55
CA MET A 718 6.09 0.60 29.47
C MET A 718 5.56 0.13 30.83
N ARG A 719 5.65 0.96 31.88
CA ARG A 719 5.03 0.73 33.18
C ARG A 719 3.97 1.81 33.45
N PRO A 720 2.78 1.48 33.96
CA PRO A 720 1.87 2.49 34.49
C PRO A 720 2.55 3.18 35.68
N ALA A 721 2.67 4.50 35.66
CA ALA A 721 3.04 5.25 36.85
C ALA A 721 1.96 6.28 37.20
N GLN A 722 1.47 6.22 38.44
CA GLN A 722 0.70 7.32 39.02
C GLN A 722 1.61 8.57 38.99
N ASN A 723 1.15 9.66 38.39
CA ASN A 723 1.81 10.97 38.31
C ASN A 723 2.96 11.16 37.29
N ARG A 724 3.05 10.39 36.19
CA ARG A 724 4.01 10.73 35.13
C ARG A 724 3.50 11.87 34.25
N TYR A 725 4.18 13.02 34.28
CA TYR A 725 3.96 14.09 33.31
C TYR A 725 4.22 13.53 31.91
N GLY A 726 3.29 13.71 30.98
CA GLY A 726 3.56 13.52 29.56
C GLY A 726 4.49 14.62 29.06
N ARG A 727 5.77 14.61 29.47
CA ARG A 727 6.81 15.56 29.05
C ARG A 727 8.05 14.79 28.59
N TYR A 728 8.50 15.05 27.38
CA TYR A 728 9.89 14.73 27.00
C TYR A 728 10.78 15.95 27.26
N LEU A 729 12.03 15.69 27.64
CA LEU A 729 13.13 16.63 27.41
C LEU A 729 13.58 16.43 25.96
N LEU A 730 13.11 17.27 25.04
CA LEU A 730 13.69 17.33 23.70
C LEU A 730 15.03 18.05 23.82
N ARG A 731 16.13 17.29 23.73
CA ARG A 731 17.49 17.84 23.71
C ARG A 731 17.73 18.51 22.36
N THR A 732 17.36 19.78 22.23
CA THR A 732 17.68 20.57 21.04
C THR A 732 19.13 21.07 21.14
N LYS A 733 19.76 21.41 20.01
CA LYS A 733 21.12 21.99 19.98
C LYS A 733 21.23 23.28 20.83
N THR A 734 20.12 23.88 21.22
CA THR A 734 20.02 25.16 21.95
C THR A 734 19.42 25.02 23.37
N GLY A 735 19.33 23.80 23.91
CA GLY A 735 18.85 23.55 25.29
C GLY A 735 17.65 22.60 25.37
N ASP A 736 17.32 22.16 26.58
CA ASP A 736 16.21 21.25 26.86
C ASP A 736 14.88 22.01 26.84
N LYS A 737 14.06 21.81 25.79
CA LYS A 737 12.67 22.29 25.78
C LYS A 737 11.75 21.17 26.26
N GLN A 738 11.03 21.40 27.36
CA GLN A 738 9.93 20.52 27.78
C GLN A 738 8.73 20.72 26.85
N THR A 739 8.29 19.63 26.22
CA THR A 739 7.10 19.61 25.35
C THR A 739 6.09 18.61 25.90
N THR A 740 4.81 18.96 25.85
CA THR A 740 3.69 18.07 26.22
C THR A 740 3.52 16.97 25.17
N ILE A 741 3.38 15.72 25.62
CA ILE A 741 3.19 14.57 24.73
C ILE A 741 1.77 14.60 24.17
N PRO A 742 1.59 14.65 22.84
CA PRO A 742 0.25 14.55 22.24
C PRO A 742 -0.35 13.15 22.52
N ILE A 743 -1.64 13.14 22.84
CA ILE A 743 -2.40 11.90 23.06
C ILE A 743 -2.64 11.24 21.69
N VAL A 744 -2.21 9.99 21.53
CA VAL A 744 -2.47 9.24 20.30
C VAL A 744 -3.94 8.81 20.23
N LEU A 745 -4.48 8.80 19.02
CA LEU A 745 -5.79 8.22 18.77
C LEU A 745 -5.72 6.71 18.91
N ASP A 746 -6.62 6.12 19.70
CA ASP A 746 -6.81 4.66 19.68
C ASP A 746 -7.62 4.31 18.43
N LEU A 747 -6.89 3.97 17.37
CA LEU A 747 -7.44 3.75 16.04
C LEU A 747 -8.48 2.62 16.05
N TYR A 748 -8.15 1.48 16.68
CA TYR A 748 -9.05 0.32 16.72
C TYR A 748 -10.28 0.57 17.61
N GLY A 749 -10.11 1.07 18.83
CA GLY A 749 -11.26 1.33 19.72
C GLY A 749 -12.20 2.41 19.19
N SER A 750 -11.64 3.48 18.58
CA SER A 750 -12.44 4.51 17.92
C SER A 750 -13.17 3.95 16.69
N GLY A 751 -12.51 3.04 15.96
CA GLY A 751 -13.12 2.29 14.86
C GLY A 751 -14.27 1.37 15.29
N CYS A 752 -14.13 0.67 16.42
CA CYS A 752 -15.22 -0.13 17.01
C CYS A 752 -16.43 0.75 17.32
N ARG A 753 -16.22 1.92 17.94
CA ARG A 753 -17.30 2.89 18.21
C ARG A 753 -17.95 3.39 16.92
N ALA A 754 -17.16 3.75 15.92
CA ALA A 754 -17.66 4.20 14.62
C ALA A 754 -18.52 3.12 13.93
N ILE A 755 -18.08 1.87 13.89
CA ILE A 755 -18.86 0.76 13.32
C ILE A 755 -20.12 0.48 14.14
N ALA A 756 -20.05 0.58 15.48
CA ALA A 756 -21.19 0.37 16.36
C ALA A 756 -22.32 1.39 16.11
N THR A 757 -22.01 2.62 15.69
CA THR A 757 -23.05 3.59 15.26
C THR A 757 -23.86 3.13 14.04
N GLY A 758 -23.31 2.20 13.24
CA GLY A 758 -23.88 1.75 11.98
C GLY A 758 -23.78 2.75 10.82
N ARG A 759 -23.28 3.97 11.05
CA ARG A 759 -23.14 5.01 10.02
C ARG A 759 -22.25 4.57 8.85
N PRO A 760 -21.04 4.02 9.05
CA PRO A 760 -20.18 3.64 7.93
C PRO A 760 -20.82 2.59 7.01
N LEU A 761 -21.55 1.64 7.58
CA LEU A 761 -22.25 0.61 6.80
C LEU A 761 -23.45 1.17 6.06
N LYS A 762 -24.22 2.09 6.68
CA LYS A 762 -25.34 2.76 6.01
C LYS A 762 -24.87 3.57 4.80
N GLU A 763 -23.83 4.38 4.97
CA GLU A 763 -23.23 5.16 3.87
C GLU A 763 -22.76 4.25 2.73
N TYR A 764 -22.13 3.12 3.06
CA TYR A 764 -21.75 2.11 2.07
C TYR A 764 -22.97 1.49 1.36
N GLN A 765 -23.99 1.09 2.10
CA GLN A 765 -25.21 0.50 1.53
C GLN A 765 -26.00 1.48 0.67
N GLU A 766 -26.05 2.76 1.04
CA GLU A 766 -26.64 3.83 0.24
C GLU A 766 -25.87 4.03 -1.06
N GLY A 767 -24.53 4.07 -0.99
CA GLY A 767 -23.67 4.11 -2.17
C GLY A 767 -23.88 2.90 -3.08
N SER A 768 -23.91 1.68 -2.53
CA SER A 768 -24.21 0.45 -3.26
C SER A 768 -25.60 0.44 -3.90
N ARG A 769 -26.62 1.01 -3.24
CA ARG A 769 -27.97 1.16 -3.81
C ARG A 769 -27.95 2.07 -5.02
N CYS A 770 -27.24 3.19 -4.97
CA CYS A 770 -27.12 4.08 -6.11
C CYS A 770 -26.33 3.41 -7.23
N ASN A 771 -25.18 2.81 -6.90
CA ASN A 771 -24.25 2.28 -7.87
C ASN A 771 -24.73 1.01 -8.59
N TRP A 772 -25.73 0.29 -8.10
CA TRP A 772 -26.17 -1.00 -8.68
C TRP A 772 -27.67 -1.08 -8.96
N LYS A 773 -28.36 0.07 -8.97
CA LYS A 773 -29.83 0.15 -9.07
C LYS A 773 -30.40 -0.37 -10.39
N ASN A 774 -29.66 -0.30 -11.49
CA ASN A 774 -30.18 -0.67 -12.82
C ASN A 774 -30.04 -2.18 -13.14
N GLY A 775 -29.25 -2.94 -12.38
CA GLY A 775 -29.13 -4.39 -12.58
C GLY A 775 -30.36 -5.20 -12.14
N ALA A 776 -31.16 -4.65 -11.21
CA ALA A 776 -32.38 -5.31 -10.72
C ALA A 776 -33.51 -5.28 -11.75
N ASP A 777 -33.63 -4.22 -12.54
CA ASP A 777 -34.71 -4.10 -13.53
C ASP A 777 -34.36 -4.86 -14.82
N ALA A 778 -33.08 -5.00 -15.17
CA ALA A 778 -32.61 -5.86 -16.26
C ALA A 778 -32.70 -7.37 -15.95
N PHE A 779 -32.54 -7.79 -14.69
CA PHE A 779 -32.75 -9.18 -14.28
C PHE A 779 -34.21 -9.50 -13.94
N LYS A 780 -34.98 -8.53 -13.42
CA LYS A 780 -36.43 -8.71 -13.25
C LYS A 780 -37.15 -8.77 -14.58
N SER A 781 -36.71 -8.04 -15.61
CA SER A 781 -37.25 -8.19 -16.95
C SER A 781 -36.88 -9.56 -17.54
N LEU A 782 -35.70 -10.10 -17.23
CA LEU A 782 -35.31 -11.46 -17.62
C LEU A 782 -36.04 -12.57 -16.86
N GLU A 783 -36.30 -12.42 -15.56
CA GLU A 783 -37.16 -13.35 -14.78
C GLU A 783 -38.64 -13.21 -15.16
N GLN A 784 -39.09 -12.01 -15.58
CA GLN A 784 -40.42 -11.80 -16.15
C GLN A 784 -40.53 -12.37 -17.59
N LEU A 785 -39.44 -12.39 -18.35
CA LEU A 785 -39.35 -13.04 -19.66
C LEU A 785 -39.22 -14.57 -19.53
N GLN A 786 -38.47 -15.08 -18.55
CA GLN A 786 -38.38 -16.51 -18.24
C GLN A 786 -39.68 -17.05 -17.60
N GLY A 787 -40.46 -16.20 -16.92
CA GLY A 787 -41.83 -16.49 -16.51
C GLY A 787 -42.87 -16.46 -17.64
N MET A 788 -42.46 -16.10 -18.87
CA MET A 788 -43.27 -16.18 -20.09
C MET A 788 -42.89 -17.34 -21.03
N GLU A 789 -41.94 -18.20 -20.64
CA GLU A 789 -41.58 -19.42 -21.39
C GLU A 789 -42.35 -20.68 -20.94
N ASP A 790 -43.12 -20.61 -19.86
CA ASP A 790 -43.95 -21.73 -19.36
C ASP A 790 -45.35 -21.84 -20.00
N TRP A 791 -45.62 -21.11 -21.10
CA TRP A 791 -46.92 -21.16 -21.80
C TRP A 791 -46.88 -21.45 -23.31
N VAL A 792 -45.73 -21.83 -23.92
CA VAL A 792 -45.70 -22.19 -25.37
C VAL A 792 -44.80 -23.39 -25.74
N ILE A 793 -44.23 -24.15 -24.79
CA ILE A 793 -43.42 -25.35 -25.14
C ILE A 793 -44.02 -26.62 -24.54
N GLU A 794 -45.24 -26.95 -24.94
CA GLU A 794 -45.74 -28.34 -24.95
C GLU A 794 -46.27 -28.79 -26.33
N ASP A 795 -46.31 -27.91 -27.35
CA ASP A 795 -46.97 -28.21 -28.65
C ASP A 795 -46.04 -28.34 -29.87
N LEU A 796 -44.70 -28.32 -29.73
CA LEU A 796 -43.83 -28.29 -30.93
C LEU A 796 -42.61 -29.21 -30.96
N VAL A 797 -42.42 -30.13 -30.01
CA VAL A 797 -41.33 -31.14 -30.09
C VAL A 797 -41.76 -32.50 -29.54
N ASP A 798 -42.65 -33.20 -30.25
CA ASP A 798 -42.45 -34.60 -30.64
C ASP A 798 -43.61 -35.04 -31.54
N PRO A 799 -43.41 -35.12 -32.87
CA PRO A 799 -42.94 -36.39 -33.39
C PRO A 799 -42.02 -36.23 -34.61
N LEU A 800 -40.70 -36.22 -34.38
CA LEU A 800 -39.71 -36.37 -35.46
C LEU A 800 -38.76 -37.54 -35.23
N MET A 801 -39.07 -38.43 -34.28
CA MET A 801 -38.26 -39.62 -34.01
C MET A 801 -39.07 -40.91 -33.79
N HIS A 802 -40.23 -41.10 -34.45
CA HIS A 802 -40.81 -42.44 -34.63
C HIS A 802 -41.45 -42.59 -36.02
N GLY A 803 -40.90 -43.51 -36.83
CA GLY A 803 -41.72 -44.32 -37.74
C GLY A 803 -41.75 -43.91 -39.21
N ILE A 804 -40.71 -44.30 -39.93
CA ILE A 804 -40.88 -44.81 -41.30
C ILE A 804 -41.93 -45.93 -41.27
N GLY A 805 -43.05 -45.72 -41.98
CA GLY A 805 -43.90 -46.75 -42.61
C GLY A 805 -44.94 -47.43 -41.71
N VAL A 806 -46.23 -47.24 -41.97
CA VAL A 806 -47.08 -48.04 -42.89
C VAL A 806 -48.52 -47.50 -42.82
N ALA A 807 -49.23 -47.63 -43.93
CA ALA A 807 -50.48 -46.99 -44.30
C ALA A 807 -51.75 -47.35 -43.50
N SER A 808 -52.78 -46.51 -43.77
CA SER A 808 -54.21 -46.82 -43.93
C SER A 808 -55.16 -46.56 -42.75
N GLY A 809 -56.26 -45.87 -43.06
CA GLY A 809 -57.56 -46.07 -42.41
C GLY A 809 -58.17 -44.87 -41.70
N ASP A 810 -58.84 -44.01 -42.47
CA ASP A 810 -60.29 -43.80 -42.39
C ASP A 810 -60.97 -43.40 -41.05
N LEU A 811 -61.76 -42.32 -41.19
CA LEU A 811 -63.09 -42.06 -40.63
C LEU A 811 -63.22 -41.25 -39.32
N ASP A 812 -63.60 -39.99 -39.54
CA ASP A 812 -64.89 -39.38 -39.18
C ASP A 812 -65.33 -39.23 -37.72
N ASP A 813 -65.69 -37.97 -37.46
CA ASP A 813 -66.84 -37.46 -36.69
C ASP A 813 -66.89 -37.74 -35.18
N ASP A 814 -67.12 -36.76 -34.31
CA ASP A 814 -68.16 -35.72 -34.39
C ASP A 814 -67.93 -34.63 -33.31
N LYS A 815 -68.20 -33.35 -33.66
CA LYS A 815 -68.73 -32.20 -32.86
C LYS A 815 -67.95 -31.75 -31.61
N ASP A 816 -67.49 -30.51 -31.46
CA ASP A 816 -68.09 -29.18 -31.58
C ASP A 816 -66.98 -28.11 -31.43
#